data_AF-D3F0G5-F1
#
_entry.id   AF-D3F0G5-F1
#
_cell.length_a   1.000
_cell.length_b   1.000
_cell.length_c   1.000
_cell.angle_alpha   90.00
_cell.angle_beta   90.00
_cell.angle_gamma   90.00
#
_symmetry.space_group_name_H-M   'P 1'
#
loop_
_entity.id
_entity.type
_entity.pdbx_description
1 polymer ?
#
loop_
_entity_poly.entity_id
_entity_poly.type
_entity_poly.pdbx_seq_one_letter_code
_entity_poly.pdbx_strand_id
1 'polypeptide(L)'
;MRLMPPDAFPPDDASRHPGDANVVDPAVMAERRAQRAELSEQVAVRRAADAQALAAELSAERARLEAELEQARREPERLSRLVAERERALRAAQQRAHGEEAQRLEAAEELSTSARRHEAELADLRARAERAEEQRALLAERAERAEGDAESRGAELEALRTRLTEAEQIAAAAERALRRAEAKRAASREKRRRAIEAREAAEAELAAAQGEARAAREGADAVMAEAAHVESERETLRAELAQARAERDALRTELAQAREERDGGRAELAGARAERDGLRTELAQERDAAASAAAAPARFVPSPSLLRSEFMLARATRGRPVRTVPPRVGVTVPTDALARERRLVEERGAASALAGRGSGAAAGAARAAGLAAAVAARAAGPAAVGDAALRGAEAERRVPPRAIPVTALALERERSVRLQSQLDRQAQTERELRDQVEALERAVASRMDAEQRIEAALRRVRGELEAANALRMLTERGSPTRPLTSTQPAREATPTSPAPPASAAPPAPDAADAPPAPAPPAAAPPAPAPDPAAPPAADPDAAAPHAPVPAADPAAPPAAAAAAPGDPVPLGAGFDADRLNAARARLRAMAEAEERAAAGGDPAPLDASARPDAAAPADAAASVDPAPPADAASAGSAAPARTARPGPARVIGPARVTVPTPRAFVDANARRPVRSTSPWLPAALRRLVREDPETAGRILVGMLPAHGLVTQRPLAYDLVLADRGTVAVDVRSYGRTTVRALDGPRESRRVDFRVAASHAGFARLLLTRRGLRRRARVRGSRRRLRELRRLSREPLALRDLASTGATLEPALALWLAALAIQPADTVGHRFTIAHAPLPGGPADAWLRIQDGAPPSVLRTPPGEPVAATLRCTRGALIALLAGVAPPAGEGAAIDGDAAVLELVRGWIRATEFPAG
;
A
#
# COMPACT_ATOMS: atom_id res chain seq x y z
N MET A 1 -63.02 66.51 -89.91
CA MET A 1 -62.08 67.37 -90.68
C MET A 1 -61.76 66.65 -91.98
N ARG A 2 -61.60 67.31 -93.14
CA ARG A 2 -61.94 68.69 -93.56
C ARG A 2 -61.77 68.76 -95.10
N LEU A 3 -62.58 69.59 -95.79
CA LEU A 3 -62.35 70.11 -97.17
C LEU A 3 -62.40 69.04 -98.31
N MET A 4 -63.26 69.12 -99.35
CA MET A 4 -63.59 70.14 -100.38
C MET A 4 -62.95 69.79 -101.76
N PRO A 5 -63.59 70.14 -102.91
CA PRO A 5 -63.78 69.15 -103.98
C PRO A 5 -63.19 69.44 -105.39
N PRO A 6 -63.94 69.89 -106.44
CA PRO A 6 -63.88 69.27 -107.77
C PRO A 6 -63.27 70.19 -108.85
N ASP A 7 -63.16 69.74 -110.11
CA ASP A 7 -63.26 70.67 -111.24
C ASP A 7 -63.55 70.07 -112.65
N ALA A 8 -63.86 70.97 -113.58
CA ALA A 8 -63.64 70.94 -115.05
C ALA A 8 -64.40 69.94 -115.97
N PHE A 9 -65.55 70.42 -116.46
CA PHE A 9 -66.02 70.30 -117.86
C PHE A 9 -64.97 70.87 -118.86
N PRO A 10 -64.96 70.54 -120.19
CA PRO A 10 -66.03 70.92 -121.13
C PRO A 10 -66.37 69.96 -122.30
N PRO A 11 -67.50 70.17 -123.01
CA PRO A 11 -67.77 69.61 -124.34
C PRO A 11 -67.16 70.50 -125.45
N ASP A 12 -67.24 70.07 -126.72
CA ASP A 12 -67.47 71.02 -127.82
C ASP A 12 -68.10 70.37 -129.08
N ASP A 13 -68.68 71.22 -129.92
CA ASP A 13 -69.26 70.94 -131.23
C ASP A 13 -68.21 70.72 -132.34
N ALA A 14 -68.62 70.12 -133.46
CA ALA A 14 -68.41 70.71 -134.80
C ALA A 14 -69.05 69.87 -135.91
N SER A 15 -70.13 70.37 -136.51
CA SER A 15 -70.64 69.91 -137.80
C SER A 15 -69.80 70.48 -138.96
N ARG A 16 -69.45 69.66 -139.95
CA ARG A 16 -68.97 70.11 -141.28
C ARG A 16 -69.51 69.22 -142.40
N HIS A 17 -69.75 69.83 -143.56
CA HIS A 17 -70.39 69.20 -144.71
C HIS A 17 -69.50 68.20 -145.46
N PRO A 18 -70.08 67.20 -146.15
CA PRO A 18 -69.44 66.54 -147.28
C PRO A 18 -69.44 67.49 -148.49
N GLY A 19 -68.32 67.60 -149.20
CA GLY A 19 -68.25 68.58 -150.28
C GLY A 19 -66.88 68.77 -150.94
N ASP A 20 -66.20 67.69 -151.34
CA ASP A 20 -65.49 67.74 -152.62
C ASP A 20 -65.31 66.33 -153.22
N ALA A 21 -65.24 66.26 -154.55
CA ALA A 21 -65.16 65.01 -155.29
C ALA A 21 -63.72 64.63 -155.60
N ASN A 22 -63.27 63.46 -155.13
CA ASN A 22 -62.00 62.88 -155.56
C ASN A 22 -62.19 61.40 -155.87
N VAL A 23 -61.96 61.02 -157.13
CA VAL A 23 -62.23 59.67 -157.65
C VAL A 23 -61.13 58.74 -157.18
N VAL A 24 -61.32 58.10 -156.03
CA VAL A 24 -60.38 57.11 -155.51
C VAL A 24 -60.53 55.80 -156.29
N ASP A 25 -59.45 55.43 -156.99
CA ASP A 25 -59.35 54.19 -157.76
C ASP A 25 -59.78 52.95 -156.93
N PRO A 26 -60.67 52.09 -157.45
CA PRO A 26 -61.13 50.91 -156.73
C PRO A 26 -60.01 49.94 -156.33
N ALA A 27 -58.88 49.90 -157.04
CA ALA A 27 -57.70 49.11 -156.65
C ALA A 27 -57.12 49.60 -155.31
N VAL A 28 -56.96 50.92 -155.14
CA VAL A 28 -56.46 51.55 -153.90
C VAL A 28 -57.43 51.33 -152.74
N MET A 29 -58.74 51.24 -153.01
CA MET A 29 -59.74 50.89 -151.99
C MET A 29 -59.74 49.41 -151.60
N ALA A 30 -59.35 48.50 -152.51
CA ALA A 30 -59.11 47.10 -152.17
C ALA A 30 -57.84 46.93 -151.34
N GLU A 31 -56.73 47.55 -151.75
CA GLU A 31 -55.47 47.52 -151.01
C GLU A 31 -55.60 48.13 -149.60
N ARG A 32 -56.24 49.29 -149.48
CA ARG A 32 -56.54 49.91 -148.17
C ARG A 32 -57.49 49.09 -147.31
N ARG A 33 -58.33 48.20 -147.88
CA ARG A 33 -59.12 47.23 -147.10
C ARG A 33 -58.25 46.08 -146.62
N ALA A 34 -57.36 45.55 -147.45
CA ALA A 34 -56.40 44.52 -147.06
C ALA A 34 -55.45 45.02 -145.96
N GLN A 35 -54.81 46.18 -146.14
CA GLN A 35 -53.95 46.79 -145.12
C GLN A 35 -54.71 47.11 -143.82
N ARG A 36 -55.98 47.51 -143.88
CA ARG A 36 -56.81 47.70 -142.67
C ARG A 36 -57.18 46.38 -141.99
N ALA A 37 -57.42 45.31 -142.76
CA ALA A 37 -57.65 43.98 -142.21
C ALA A 37 -56.39 43.46 -141.52
N GLU A 38 -55.24 43.53 -142.19
CA GLU A 38 -53.93 43.15 -141.64
C GLU A 38 -53.57 43.96 -140.39
N LEU A 39 -53.72 45.29 -140.41
CA LEU A 39 -53.52 46.13 -139.21
C LEU A 39 -54.51 45.80 -138.10
N SER A 40 -55.76 45.44 -138.42
CA SER A 40 -56.74 45.00 -137.41
C SER A 40 -56.39 43.64 -136.81
N GLU A 41 -55.80 42.74 -137.60
CA GLU A 41 -55.30 41.44 -137.16
C GLU A 41 -54.03 41.58 -136.31
N GLN A 42 -53.06 42.39 -136.75
CA GLN A 42 -51.87 42.73 -135.95
C GLN A 42 -52.26 43.40 -134.62
N VAL A 43 -53.26 44.29 -134.62
CA VAL A 43 -53.80 44.89 -133.38
C VAL A 43 -54.57 43.87 -132.53
N ALA A 44 -55.28 42.91 -133.12
CA ALA A 44 -55.95 41.82 -132.39
C ALA A 44 -54.94 40.85 -131.75
N VAL A 45 -53.92 40.42 -132.50
CA VAL A 45 -52.80 39.59 -132.02
C VAL A 45 -52.03 40.31 -130.92
N ARG A 46 -51.74 41.61 -131.09
CA ARG A 46 -51.08 42.40 -130.05
C ARG A 46 -51.95 42.51 -128.79
N ARG A 47 -53.24 42.83 -128.92
CA ARG A 47 -54.17 42.82 -127.77
C ARG A 47 -54.29 41.45 -127.09
N ALA A 48 -54.21 40.36 -127.85
CA ALA A 48 -54.21 39.01 -127.29
C ALA A 48 -52.90 38.72 -126.53
N ALA A 49 -51.75 39.13 -127.05
CA ALA A 49 -50.45 39.02 -126.38
C ALA A 49 -50.38 39.90 -125.12
N ASP A 50 -50.83 41.16 -125.20
CA ASP A 50 -50.91 42.09 -124.06
C ASP A 50 -51.85 41.52 -122.97
N ALA A 51 -52.98 40.93 -123.36
CA ALA A 51 -53.91 40.27 -122.44
C ALA A 51 -53.35 38.97 -121.84
N GLN A 52 -52.56 38.20 -122.59
CA GLN A 52 -51.85 37.01 -122.08
C GLN A 52 -50.74 37.40 -121.09
N ALA A 53 -50.00 38.48 -121.37
CA ALA A 53 -49.00 39.03 -120.46
C ALA A 53 -49.64 39.50 -119.14
N LEU A 54 -50.74 40.28 -119.22
CA LEU A 54 -51.49 40.72 -118.05
C LEU A 54 -52.10 39.54 -117.27
N ALA A 55 -52.60 38.50 -117.96
CA ALA A 55 -53.10 37.29 -117.30
C ALA A 55 -51.98 36.51 -116.59
N ALA A 56 -50.78 36.47 -117.16
CA ALA A 56 -49.61 35.87 -116.53
C ALA A 56 -49.15 36.68 -115.30
N GLU A 57 -49.09 38.00 -115.40
CA GLU A 57 -48.77 38.92 -114.30
C GLU A 57 -49.76 38.78 -113.14
N LEU A 58 -51.07 38.87 -113.41
CA LEU A 58 -52.13 38.66 -112.42
C LEU A 58 -52.11 37.24 -111.82
N SER A 59 -51.67 36.22 -112.57
CA SER A 59 -51.48 34.86 -112.03
C SER A 59 -50.29 34.77 -111.07
N ALA A 60 -49.21 35.51 -111.34
CA ALA A 60 -48.03 35.59 -110.47
C ALA A 60 -48.30 36.42 -109.21
N GLU A 61 -49.00 37.55 -109.34
CA GLU A 61 -49.49 38.32 -108.19
C GLU A 61 -50.43 37.48 -107.32
N ARG A 62 -51.38 36.76 -107.94
CA ARG A 62 -52.27 35.85 -107.22
C ARG A 62 -51.48 34.75 -106.49
N ALA A 63 -50.55 34.08 -107.15
CA ALA A 63 -49.74 33.03 -106.52
C ALA A 63 -48.90 33.58 -105.35
N ARG A 64 -48.38 34.81 -105.49
CA ARG A 64 -47.69 35.52 -104.41
C ARG A 64 -48.63 35.83 -103.23
N LEU A 65 -49.82 36.37 -103.50
CA LEU A 65 -50.81 36.68 -102.45
C LEU A 65 -51.34 35.40 -101.78
N GLU A 66 -51.50 34.30 -102.51
CA GLU A 66 -51.84 32.99 -101.94
C GLU A 66 -50.72 32.47 -101.02
N ALA A 67 -49.45 32.63 -101.39
CA ALA A 67 -48.30 32.29 -100.55
C ALA A 67 -48.16 33.21 -99.30
N GLU A 68 -48.37 34.52 -99.45
CA GLU A 68 -48.40 35.48 -98.33
C GLU A 68 -49.57 35.17 -97.38
N LEU A 69 -50.74 34.78 -97.90
CA LEU A 69 -51.87 34.31 -97.09
C LEU A 69 -51.61 32.96 -96.41
N GLU A 70 -50.92 32.00 -97.05
CA GLU A 70 -50.47 30.78 -96.37
C GLU A 70 -49.48 31.08 -95.24
N GLN A 71 -48.54 32.01 -95.45
CA GLN A 71 -47.60 32.42 -94.41
C GLN A 71 -48.32 33.09 -93.23
N ALA A 72 -49.24 34.02 -93.51
CA ALA A 72 -50.08 34.67 -92.49
C ALA A 72 -51.01 33.68 -91.76
N ARG A 73 -51.44 32.58 -92.40
CA ARG A 73 -52.20 31.49 -91.76
C ARG A 73 -51.32 30.58 -90.89
N ARG A 74 -50.04 30.40 -91.22
CA ARG A 74 -49.07 29.62 -90.42
C ARG A 74 -48.53 30.40 -89.22
N GLU A 75 -48.53 31.73 -89.27
CA GLU A 75 -48.07 32.60 -88.17
C GLU A 75 -48.83 32.42 -86.84
N PRO A 76 -50.18 32.40 -86.77
CA PRO A 76 -50.89 32.15 -85.51
C PRO A 76 -50.62 30.76 -84.92
N GLU A 77 -50.37 29.72 -85.74
CA GLU A 77 -49.90 28.43 -85.24
C GLU A 77 -48.52 28.54 -84.59
N ARG A 78 -47.59 29.25 -85.24
CA ARG A 78 -46.23 29.48 -84.71
C ARG A 78 -46.28 30.24 -83.39
N LEU A 79 -47.08 31.30 -83.31
CA LEU A 79 -47.27 32.08 -82.09
C LEU A 79 -47.94 31.25 -80.98
N SER A 80 -48.97 30.45 -81.31
CA SER A 80 -49.62 29.54 -80.38
C SER A 80 -48.64 28.51 -79.78
N ARG A 81 -47.75 27.92 -80.60
CA ARG A 81 -46.69 27.03 -80.11
C ARG A 81 -45.73 27.74 -79.16
N LEU A 82 -45.27 28.95 -79.51
CA LEU A 82 -44.38 29.75 -78.67
C LEU A 82 -45.02 30.18 -77.33
N VAL A 83 -46.32 30.50 -77.33
CA VAL A 83 -47.09 30.78 -76.10
C VAL A 83 -47.21 29.52 -75.25
N ALA A 84 -47.57 28.38 -75.84
CA ALA A 84 -47.66 27.11 -75.12
C ALA A 84 -46.31 26.65 -74.53
N GLU A 85 -45.19 26.91 -75.23
CA GLU A 85 -43.83 26.68 -74.72
C GLU A 85 -43.49 27.62 -73.56
N ARG A 86 -43.80 28.92 -73.68
CA ARG A 86 -43.62 29.91 -72.61
C ARG A 86 -44.45 29.59 -71.37
N GLU A 87 -45.69 29.16 -71.53
CA GLU A 87 -46.55 28.71 -70.43
C GLU A 87 -45.98 27.47 -69.73
N ARG A 88 -45.53 26.46 -70.48
CA ARG A 88 -44.88 25.26 -69.91
C ARG A 88 -43.62 25.65 -69.12
N ALA A 89 -42.81 26.55 -69.67
CA ALA A 89 -41.60 27.05 -69.02
C ALA A 89 -41.93 27.83 -67.73
N LEU A 90 -42.98 28.66 -67.74
CA LEU A 90 -43.45 29.41 -66.57
C LEU A 90 -43.98 28.48 -65.48
N ARG A 91 -44.85 27.51 -65.82
CA ARG A 91 -45.36 26.51 -64.87
C ARG A 91 -44.23 25.68 -64.26
N ALA A 92 -43.24 25.27 -65.08
CA ALA A 92 -42.07 24.55 -64.59
C ALA A 92 -41.15 25.43 -63.71
N ALA A 93 -41.10 26.75 -63.92
CA ALA A 93 -40.39 27.68 -63.05
C ALA A 93 -41.12 27.88 -61.71
N GLN A 94 -42.46 28.03 -61.74
CA GLN A 94 -43.30 28.11 -60.53
C GLN A 94 -43.23 26.83 -59.70
N GLN A 95 -43.24 25.65 -60.34
CA GLN A 95 -43.04 24.37 -59.66
C GLN A 95 -41.66 24.23 -59.01
N ARG A 96 -40.60 24.76 -59.62
CA ARG A 96 -39.27 24.84 -58.97
C ARG A 96 -39.26 25.81 -57.81
N ALA A 97 -39.82 27.01 -57.96
CA ALA A 97 -39.90 28.00 -56.90
C ALA A 97 -40.62 27.46 -55.66
N HIS A 98 -41.80 26.85 -55.81
CA HIS A 98 -42.50 26.21 -54.70
C HIS A 98 -41.77 24.99 -54.11
N GLY A 99 -41.00 24.25 -54.92
CA GLY A 99 -40.12 23.20 -54.42
C GLY A 99 -38.96 23.74 -53.57
N GLU A 100 -38.35 24.84 -53.98
CA GLU A 100 -37.30 25.54 -53.21
C GLU A 100 -37.87 26.20 -51.94
N GLU A 101 -39.09 26.74 -51.99
CA GLU A 101 -39.80 27.27 -50.82
C GLU A 101 -40.12 26.17 -49.81
N ALA A 102 -40.64 25.03 -50.26
CA ALA A 102 -40.90 23.86 -49.41
C ALA A 102 -39.60 23.35 -48.75
N GLN A 103 -38.53 23.18 -49.51
CA GLN A 103 -37.23 22.76 -48.97
C GLN A 103 -36.64 23.76 -47.96
N ARG A 104 -36.88 25.06 -48.12
CA ARG A 104 -36.48 26.09 -47.14
C ARG A 104 -37.30 26.01 -45.85
N LEU A 105 -38.59 25.69 -45.94
CA LEU A 105 -39.45 25.47 -44.77
C LEU A 105 -39.06 24.19 -44.02
N GLU A 106 -38.89 23.07 -44.73
CA GLU A 106 -38.42 21.80 -44.16
C GLU A 106 -37.06 21.99 -43.44
N ALA A 107 -36.09 22.64 -44.09
CA ALA A 107 -34.80 22.94 -43.47
C ALA A 107 -34.90 23.88 -42.26
N ALA A 108 -35.83 24.82 -42.24
CA ALA A 108 -36.07 25.70 -41.09
C ALA A 108 -36.71 24.94 -39.91
N GLU A 109 -37.58 23.98 -40.17
CA GLU A 109 -38.16 23.10 -39.15
C GLU A 109 -37.12 22.09 -38.60
N GLU A 110 -36.26 21.53 -39.45
CA GLU A 110 -35.12 20.71 -39.02
C GLU A 110 -34.14 21.52 -38.13
N LEU A 111 -33.81 22.75 -38.52
CA LEU A 111 -32.98 23.63 -37.69
C LEU A 111 -33.66 24.02 -36.37
N SER A 112 -34.97 24.29 -36.37
CA SER A 112 -35.72 24.61 -35.14
C SER A 112 -35.80 23.42 -34.19
N THR A 113 -36.04 22.21 -34.70
CA THR A 113 -36.09 20.98 -33.89
C THR A 113 -34.71 20.58 -33.36
N SER A 114 -33.64 20.76 -34.17
CA SER A 114 -32.26 20.57 -33.71
C SER A 114 -31.87 21.59 -32.63
N ALA A 115 -32.23 22.87 -32.79
CA ALA A 115 -31.98 23.90 -31.78
C ALA A 115 -32.66 23.60 -30.44
N ARG A 116 -33.97 23.25 -30.44
CA ARG A 116 -34.69 22.83 -29.23
C ARG A 116 -34.08 21.59 -28.57
N ARG A 117 -33.56 20.65 -29.38
CA ARG A 117 -32.87 19.47 -28.88
C ARG A 117 -31.57 19.85 -28.16
N HIS A 118 -30.74 20.69 -28.76
CA HIS A 118 -29.49 21.14 -28.12
C HIS A 118 -29.76 22.01 -26.89
N GLU A 119 -30.83 22.81 -26.88
CA GLU A 119 -31.27 23.55 -25.69
C GLU A 119 -31.67 22.61 -24.54
N ALA A 120 -32.42 21.53 -24.84
CA ALA A 120 -32.76 20.50 -23.86
C ALA A 120 -31.54 19.70 -23.37
N GLU A 121 -30.60 19.38 -24.27
CA GLU A 121 -29.32 18.73 -23.93
C GLU A 121 -28.45 19.64 -23.03
N LEU A 122 -28.41 20.96 -23.28
CA LEU A 122 -27.77 21.96 -22.43
C LEU A 122 -28.47 22.11 -21.06
N ALA A 123 -29.80 22.04 -21.01
CA ALA A 123 -30.56 22.11 -19.76
C ALA A 123 -30.29 20.90 -18.85
N ASP A 124 -30.25 19.68 -19.38
CA ASP A 124 -29.85 18.48 -18.62
C ASP A 124 -28.37 18.53 -18.21
N LEU A 125 -27.47 19.05 -19.06
CA LEU A 125 -26.07 19.27 -18.68
C LEU A 125 -25.91 20.28 -17.52
N ARG A 126 -26.69 21.38 -17.50
CA ARG A 126 -26.74 22.32 -16.36
C ARG A 126 -27.27 21.66 -15.10
N ALA A 127 -28.41 20.97 -15.18
CA ALA A 127 -28.99 20.23 -14.05
C ALA A 127 -28.09 19.09 -13.53
N ARG A 128 -27.19 18.55 -14.35
CA ARG A 128 -26.14 17.59 -13.93
C ARG A 128 -24.95 18.28 -13.27
N ALA A 129 -24.60 19.50 -13.68
CA ALA A 129 -23.54 20.30 -13.05
C ALA A 129 -23.98 20.75 -11.65
N GLU A 130 -25.18 21.32 -11.51
CA GLU A 130 -25.80 21.72 -10.23
C GLU A 130 -25.77 20.56 -9.22
N ARG A 131 -26.31 19.38 -9.60
CA ARG A 131 -26.27 18.16 -8.76
C ARG A 131 -24.86 17.68 -8.42
N ALA A 132 -23.86 17.97 -9.24
CA ALA A 132 -22.47 17.64 -8.95
C ALA A 132 -21.83 18.64 -7.97
N GLU A 133 -22.29 19.90 -7.95
CA GLU A 133 -21.88 20.92 -7.01
C GLU A 133 -22.57 20.76 -5.64
N GLU A 134 -23.86 20.41 -5.61
CA GLU A 134 -24.56 19.91 -4.41
C GLU A 134 -23.80 18.73 -3.78
N GLN A 135 -23.38 17.75 -4.59
CA GLN A 135 -22.60 16.61 -4.12
C GLN A 135 -21.20 16.99 -3.62
N ARG A 136 -20.56 18.03 -4.19
CA ARG A 136 -19.29 18.57 -3.68
C ARG A 136 -19.49 19.27 -2.34
N ALA A 137 -20.52 20.10 -2.19
CA ALA A 137 -20.87 20.75 -0.93
C ALA A 137 -21.16 19.71 0.18
N LEU A 138 -21.98 18.70 -0.11
CA LEU A 138 -22.27 17.58 0.81
C LEU A 138 -21.06 16.69 1.13
N LEU A 139 -19.98 16.74 0.33
CA LEU A 139 -18.72 16.05 0.63
C LEU A 139 -17.76 16.94 1.43
N ALA A 140 -17.71 18.25 1.17
CA ALA A 140 -16.96 19.22 1.97
C ALA A 140 -17.51 19.29 3.41
N GLU A 141 -18.82 19.45 3.56
CA GLU A 141 -19.54 19.46 4.85
C GLU A 141 -19.43 18.11 5.61
N ARG A 142 -19.01 17.04 4.94
CA ARG A 142 -18.64 15.75 5.57
C ARG A 142 -17.15 15.64 5.90
N ALA A 143 -16.28 16.28 5.13
CA ALA A 143 -14.85 16.37 5.42
C ALA A 143 -14.62 17.22 6.68
N GLU A 144 -15.21 18.43 6.75
CA GLU A 144 -15.12 19.32 7.91
C GLU A 144 -15.59 18.63 9.20
N ARG A 145 -16.71 17.90 9.16
CA ARG A 145 -17.17 17.08 10.29
C ARG A 145 -16.19 15.96 10.65
N ALA A 146 -15.60 15.29 9.66
CA ALA A 146 -14.64 14.22 9.89
C ALA A 146 -13.29 14.73 10.44
N GLU A 147 -12.90 15.96 10.08
CA GLU A 147 -11.74 16.66 10.62
C GLU A 147 -11.99 17.06 12.08
N GLY A 148 -13.14 17.66 12.41
CA GLY A 148 -13.51 17.92 13.82
C GLY A 148 -13.61 16.65 14.68
N ASP A 149 -14.13 15.55 14.11
CA ASP A 149 -14.13 14.22 14.73
C ASP A 149 -12.70 13.69 14.99
N ALA A 150 -11.75 14.03 14.11
CA ALA A 150 -10.35 13.61 14.21
C ALA A 150 -9.56 14.48 15.20
N GLU A 151 -9.78 15.80 15.23
CA GLU A 151 -9.22 16.72 16.22
C GLU A 151 -9.69 16.38 17.63
N SER A 152 -10.99 16.11 17.79
CA SER A 152 -11.59 15.65 19.06
C SER A 152 -10.92 14.37 19.58
N ARG A 153 -10.78 13.35 18.71
CA ARG A 153 -10.04 12.12 19.05
C ARG A 153 -8.55 12.35 19.29
N GLY A 154 -7.94 13.34 18.64
CA GLY A 154 -6.57 13.78 18.90
C GLY A 154 -6.42 14.32 20.33
N ALA A 155 -7.34 15.19 20.76
CA ALA A 155 -7.38 15.73 22.11
C ALA A 155 -7.67 14.63 23.17
N GLU A 156 -8.57 13.68 22.88
CA GLU A 156 -8.78 12.50 23.74
C GLU A 156 -7.50 11.65 23.88
N LEU A 157 -6.77 11.41 22.78
CA LEU A 157 -5.54 10.64 22.79
C LEU A 157 -4.40 11.35 23.54
N GLU A 158 -4.27 12.68 23.44
CA GLU A 158 -3.32 13.44 24.26
C GLU A 158 -3.72 13.45 25.74
N ALA A 159 -5.01 13.61 26.07
CA ALA A 159 -5.47 13.50 27.45
C ALA A 159 -5.19 12.11 28.05
N LEU A 160 -5.27 11.05 27.25
CA LEU A 160 -4.88 9.68 27.65
C LEU A 160 -3.36 9.51 27.76
N ARG A 161 -2.55 10.16 26.90
CA ARG A 161 -1.08 10.17 27.00
C ARG A 161 -0.61 10.85 28.29
N THR A 162 -1.16 12.02 28.61
CA THR A 162 -0.87 12.73 29.86
C THR A 162 -1.18 11.84 31.08
N ARG A 163 -2.40 11.28 31.14
CA ARG A 163 -2.80 10.34 32.22
C ARG A 163 -1.90 9.10 32.33
N LEU A 164 -1.41 8.58 31.20
CA LEU A 164 -0.47 7.45 31.22
C LEU A 164 0.88 7.87 31.84
N THR A 165 1.43 9.02 31.43
CA THR A 165 2.70 9.51 32.01
C THR A 165 2.57 9.90 33.49
N GLU A 166 1.42 10.41 33.93
CA GLU A 166 1.08 10.60 35.35
C GLU A 166 1.07 9.26 36.11
N ALA A 167 0.42 8.23 35.56
CA ALA A 167 0.37 6.89 36.15
C ALA A 167 1.76 6.23 36.24
N GLU A 168 2.60 6.40 35.21
CA GLU A 168 3.99 5.94 35.20
C GLU A 168 4.86 6.67 36.24
N GLN A 169 4.69 7.99 36.40
CA GLN A 169 5.36 8.76 37.45
C GLN A 169 4.93 8.31 38.85
N ILE A 170 3.63 8.05 39.06
CA ILE A 170 3.08 7.52 40.32
C ILE A 170 3.65 6.11 40.59
N ALA A 171 3.70 5.23 39.59
CA ALA A 171 4.28 3.89 39.71
C ALA A 171 5.77 3.96 40.07
N ALA A 172 6.55 4.80 39.39
CA ALA A 172 7.96 5.01 39.69
C ALA A 172 8.18 5.66 41.09
N ALA A 173 7.26 6.50 41.57
CA ALA A 173 7.29 7.02 42.94
C ALA A 173 7.00 5.92 43.97
N ALA A 174 5.99 5.08 43.71
CA ALA A 174 5.63 3.94 44.56
C ALA A 174 6.76 2.90 44.65
N GLU A 175 7.43 2.59 43.53
CA GLU A 175 8.57 1.66 43.54
C GLU A 175 9.76 2.23 44.32
N ARG A 176 10.07 3.53 44.15
CA ARG A 176 11.09 4.21 44.96
C ARG A 176 10.74 4.23 46.45
N ALA A 177 9.46 4.32 46.81
CA ALA A 177 9.00 4.18 48.19
C ALA A 177 9.14 2.74 48.73
N LEU A 178 8.82 1.72 47.91
CA LEU A 178 8.98 0.32 48.26
C LEU A 178 10.45 -0.03 48.51
N ARG A 179 11.36 0.30 47.57
CA ARG A 179 12.82 0.09 47.73
C ARG A 179 13.35 0.76 49.01
N ARG A 180 12.87 1.97 49.35
CA ARG A 180 13.20 2.65 50.62
C ARG A 180 12.67 1.91 51.86
N ALA A 181 11.46 1.36 51.80
CA ALA A 181 10.88 0.56 52.89
C ALA A 181 11.62 -0.78 53.08
N GLU A 182 12.04 -1.42 51.99
CA GLU A 182 12.83 -2.65 52.00
C GLU A 182 14.24 -2.41 52.54
N ALA A 183 14.91 -1.33 52.13
CA ALA A 183 16.19 -0.92 52.72
C ALA A 183 16.09 -0.68 54.24
N LYS A 184 15.03 0.00 54.70
CA LYS A 184 14.74 0.17 56.15
C LYS A 184 14.51 -1.18 56.85
N ARG A 185 13.78 -2.11 56.22
CA ARG A 185 13.56 -3.48 56.75
C ARG A 185 14.87 -4.29 56.81
N ALA A 186 15.72 -4.18 55.80
CA ALA A 186 17.04 -4.84 55.75
C ALA A 186 17.96 -4.31 56.86
N ALA A 187 18.09 -2.98 56.98
CA ALA A 187 18.85 -2.35 58.08
C ALA A 187 18.30 -2.72 59.47
N SER A 188 16.97 -2.87 59.62
CA SER A 188 16.35 -3.33 60.86
C SER A 188 16.65 -4.81 61.16
N ARG A 189 16.73 -5.67 60.14
CA ARG A 189 17.13 -7.08 60.28
C ARG A 189 18.61 -7.19 60.66
N GLU A 190 19.48 -6.43 60.00
CA GLU A 190 20.92 -6.37 60.30
C GLU A 190 21.18 -5.86 61.73
N LYS A 191 20.48 -4.81 62.17
CA LYS A 191 20.57 -4.34 63.57
C LYS A 191 20.09 -5.39 64.57
N ARG A 192 19.05 -6.17 64.24
CA ARG A 192 18.61 -7.31 65.08
C ARG A 192 19.63 -8.45 65.08
N ARG A 193 20.22 -8.77 63.93
CA ARG A 193 21.27 -9.79 63.80
C ARG A 193 22.45 -9.46 64.70
N ARG A 194 23.02 -8.25 64.59
CA ARG A 194 24.13 -7.80 65.45
C ARG A 194 23.77 -7.78 66.94
N ALA A 195 22.51 -7.51 67.29
CA ALA A 195 22.05 -7.59 68.68
C ALA A 195 21.88 -9.04 69.19
N ILE A 196 21.68 -10.01 68.30
CA ILE A 196 21.71 -11.44 68.62
C ILE A 196 23.18 -11.89 68.75
N GLU A 197 24.03 -11.60 67.76
CA GLU A 197 25.45 -11.97 67.77
C GLU A 197 26.19 -11.37 68.98
N ALA A 198 25.91 -10.12 69.36
CA ALA A 198 26.47 -9.51 70.56
C ALA A 198 25.92 -10.11 71.87
N ARG A 199 24.68 -10.64 71.87
CA ARG A 199 24.12 -11.36 73.01
C ARG A 199 24.73 -12.76 73.12
N GLU A 200 24.89 -13.48 72.02
CA GLU A 200 25.53 -14.79 71.95
C GLU A 200 27.00 -14.70 72.39
N ALA A 201 27.72 -13.63 72.01
CA ALA A 201 29.05 -13.32 72.52
C ALA A 201 29.05 -13.09 74.04
N ALA A 202 28.15 -12.26 74.58
CA ALA A 202 28.06 -12.02 76.03
C ALA A 202 27.65 -13.27 76.83
N GLU A 203 26.80 -14.13 76.27
CA GLU A 203 26.45 -15.43 76.87
C GLU A 203 27.63 -16.42 76.82
N ALA A 204 28.47 -16.37 75.78
CA ALA A 204 29.72 -17.14 75.70
C ALA A 204 30.79 -16.64 76.68
N GLU A 205 30.97 -15.32 76.83
CA GLU A 205 31.85 -14.72 77.85
C GLU A 205 31.41 -15.10 79.26
N LEU A 206 30.10 -15.04 79.53
CA LEU A 206 29.52 -15.47 80.81
C LEU A 206 29.74 -16.98 81.05
N ALA A 207 29.62 -17.81 80.02
CA ALA A 207 29.89 -19.25 80.12
C ALA A 207 31.38 -19.54 80.36
N ALA A 208 32.29 -18.79 79.74
CA ALA A 208 33.73 -18.88 79.98
C ALA A 208 34.09 -18.49 81.42
N ALA A 209 33.59 -17.35 81.90
CA ALA A 209 33.79 -16.91 83.29
C ALA A 209 33.17 -17.89 84.32
N GLN A 210 32.05 -18.55 83.99
CA GLN A 210 31.51 -19.63 84.82
C GLN A 210 32.37 -20.90 84.77
N GLY A 211 33.03 -21.18 83.64
CA GLY A 211 34.02 -22.26 83.52
C GLY A 211 35.25 -22.01 84.39
N GLU A 212 35.84 -20.82 84.31
CA GLU A 212 36.95 -20.39 85.17
C GLU A 212 36.57 -20.42 86.66
N ALA A 213 35.38 -19.92 87.01
CA ALA A 213 34.87 -19.96 88.38
C ALA A 213 34.59 -21.39 88.90
N ARG A 214 34.35 -22.37 88.01
CA ARG A 214 34.28 -23.80 88.38
C ARG A 214 35.67 -24.39 88.56
N ALA A 215 36.58 -24.18 87.62
CA ALA A 215 37.97 -24.64 87.72
C ALA A 215 38.67 -24.09 88.97
N ALA A 216 38.41 -22.84 89.34
CA ALA A 216 38.91 -22.23 90.57
C ALA A 216 38.32 -22.88 91.85
N ARG A 217 37.06 -23.34 91.83
CA ARG A 217 36.46 -24.09 92.93
C ARG A 217 36.99 -25.51 93.01
N GLU A 218 37.04 -26.23 91.88
CA GLU A 218 37.60 -27.57 91.80
C GLU A 218 39.08 -27.59 92.24
N GLY A 219 39.84 -26.54 91.93
CA GLY A 219 41.19 -26.33 92.45
C GLY A 219 41.25 -26.04 93.96
N ALA A 220 40.33 -25.24 94.49
CA ALA A 220 40.24 -24.98 95.93
C ALA A 220 39.82 -26.24 96.71
N ASP A 221 38.84 -26.99 96.21
CA ASP A 221 38.37 -28.25 96.78
C ASP A 221 39.49 -29.32 96.74
N ALA A 222 40.29 -29.36 95.68
CA ALA A 222 41.48 -30.22 95.59
C ALA A 222 42.54 -29.85 96.64
N VAL A 223 42.85 -28.55 96.83
CA VAL A 223 43.79 -28.08 97.87
C VAL A 223 43.27 -28.40 99.28
N MET A 224 41.96 -28.28 99.52
CA MET A 224 41.34 -28.68 100.79
C MET A 224 41.43 -30.20 101.04
N ALA A 225 41.27 -31.02 99.99
CA ALA A 225 41.45 -32.47 100.07
C ALA A 225 42.92 -32.85 100.33
N GLU A 226 43.88 -32.16 99.70
CA GLU A 226 45.32 -32.34 99.96
C GLU A 226 45.68 -31.95 101.40
N ALA A 227 45.15 -30.83 101.91
CA ALA A 227 45.33 -30.42 103.30
C ALA A 227 44.79 -31.46 104.30
N ALA A 228 43.57 -31.97 104.08
CA ALA A 228 42.98 -33.02 104.91
C ALA A 228 43.78 -34.34 104.85
N HIS A 229 44.37 -34.68 103.70
CA HIS A 229 45.25 -35.84 103.57
C HIS A 229 46.54 -35.64 104.39
N VAL A 230 47.20 -34.49 104.29
CA VAL A 230 48.40 -34.15 105.07
C VAL A 230 48.12 -34.09 106.58
N GLU A 231 46.91 -33.71 107.00
CA GLU A 231 46.50 -33.84 108.40
C GLU A 231 46.35 -35.31 108.83
N SER A 232 45.75 -36.18 107.99
CA SER A 232 45.67 -37.61 108.28
C SER A 232 47.05 -38.29 108.38
N GLU A 233 48.01 -37.92 107.53
CA GLU A 233 49.41 -38.40 107.62
C GLU A 233 50.11 -37.90 108.89
N ARG A 234 49.81 -36.67 109.33
CA ARG A 234 50.32 -36.14 110.60
C ARG A 234 49.72 -36.86 111.81
N GLU A 235 48.50 -37.36 111.73
CA GLU A 235 47.89 -38.14 112.81
C GLU A 235 48.42 -39.58 112.88
N THR A 236 48.62 -40.26 111.75
CA THR A 236 49.28 -41.58 111.74
C THR A 236 50.72 -41.49 112.23
N LEU A 237 51.51 -40.51 111.75
CA LEU A 237 52.87 -40.29 112.25
C LEU A 237 52.93 -39.94 113.74
N ARG A 238 51.91 -39.26 114.30
CA ARG A 238 51.79 -39.04 115.75
C ARG A 238 51.50 -40.34 116.51
N ALA A 239 50.65 -41.21 115.96
CA ALA A 239 50.33 -42.50 116.56
C ALA A 239 51.55 -43.45 116.57
N GLU A 240 52.29 -43.53 115.46
CA GLU A 240 53.55 -44.27 115.36
C GLU A 240 54.60 -43.77 116.38
N LEU A 241 54.75 -42.45 116.51
CA LEU A 241 55.68 -41.84 117.47
C LEU A 241 55.23 -42.03 118.93
N ALA A 242 53.92 -42.21 119.18
CA ALA A 242 53.41 -42.61 120.49
C ALA A 242 53.68 -44.10 120.77
N GLN A 243 53.47 -44.99 119.79
CA GLN A 243 53.79 -46.42 119.90
C GLN A 243 55.30 -46.65 120.16
N ALA A 244 56.18 -46.02 119.38
CA ALA A 244 57.63 -46.13 119.55
C ALA A 244 58.12 -45.62 120.93
N ARG A 245 57.38 -44.71 121.58
CA ARG A 245 57.64 -44.30 122.97
C ARG A 245 57.21 -45.37 123.97
N ALA A 246 56.04 -45.98 123.77
CA ALA A 246 55.55 -47.08 124.61
C ALA A 246 56.48 -48.30 124.53
N GLU A 247 56.91 -48.69 123.32
CA GLU A 247 57.88 -49.78 123.11
C GLU A 247 59.21 -49.51 123.81
N ARG A 248 59.77 -48.30 123.66
CA ARG A 248 61.00 -47.87 124.36
C ARG A 248 60.85 -47.92 125.89
N ASP A 249 59.69 -47.55 126.42
CA ASP A 249 59.47 -47.50 127.86
C ASP A 249 59.14 -48.88 128.44
N ALA A 250 58.55 -49.79 127.65
CA ALA A 250 58.46 -51.22 127.98
C ALA A 250 59.86 -51.89 128.01
N LEU A 251 60.70 -51.66 127.00
CA LEU A 251 62.09 -52.11 126.98
C LEU A 251 62.91 -51.57 128.17
N ARG A 252 62.54 -50.41 128.73
CA ARG A 252 63.15 -49.87 129.97
C ARG A 252 62.69 -50.60 131.23
N THR A 253 61.43 -51.04 131.31
CA THR A 253 60.96 -51.89 132.42
C THR A 253 61.58 -53.28 132.38
N GLU A 254 61.73 -53.88 131.19
CA GLU A 254 62.47 -55.15 131.03
C GLU A 254 63.94 -55.00 131.46
N LEU A 255 64.60 -53.89 131.09
CA LEU A 255 65.96 -53.57 131.53
C LEU A 255 66.09 -53.25 133.04
N ALA A 256 64.98 -52.97 133.73
CA ALA A 256 64.95 -52.84 135.18
C ALA A 256 64.79 -54.22 135.84
N GLN A 257 63.82 -55.03 135.38
CA GLN A 257 63.60 -56.39 135.86
C GLN A 257 64.86 -57.26 135.69
N ALA A 258 65.52 -57.23 134.52
CA ALA A 258 66.77 -57.96 134.28
C ALA A 258 67.96 -57.48 135.15
N ARG A 259 67.86 -56.32 135.83
CA ARG A 259 68.83 -55.89 136.85
C ARG A 259 68.45 -56.40 138.23
N GLU A 260 67.17 -56.37 138.58
CA GLU A 260 66.64 -56.92 139.83
C GLU A 260 66.87 -58.44 139.90
N GLU A 261 66.60 -59.18 138.81
CA GLU A 261 66.92 -60.62 138.68
C GLU A 261 68.42 -60.89 138.86
N ARG A 262 69.28 -60.09 138.21
CA ARG A 262 70.74 -60.22 138.32
C ARG A 262 71.24 -59.94 139.74
N ASP A 263 70.67 -58.96 140.43
CA ASP A 263 71.10 -58.57 141.77
C ASP A 263 70.47 -59.47 142.86
N GLY A 264 69.29 -60.04 142.60
CA GLY A 264 68.75 -61.19 143.34
C GLY A 264 69.63 -62.43 143.22
N GLY A 265 70.00 -62.84 141.99
CA GLY A 265 70.94 -63.94 141.76
C GLY A 265 72.33 -63.70 142.35
N ARG A 266 72.75 -62.43 142.54
CA ARG A 266 73.95 -62.09 143.33
C ARG A 266 73.76 -62.26 144.83
N ALA A 267 72.57 -61.98 145.36
CA ALA A 267 72.24 -62.24 146.76
C ALA A 267 72.17 -63.76 147.03
N GLU A 268 71.57 -64.54 146.14
CA GLU A 268 71.57 -66.02 146.19
C GLU A 268 73.01 -66.58 146.14
N LEU A 269 73.85 -66.08 145.23
CA LEU A 269 75.27 -66.43 145.17
C LEU A 269 76.08 -65.97 146.40
N ALA A 270 75.58 -65.03 147.20
CA ALA A 270 76.16 -64.68 148.50
C ALA A 270 75.66 -65.61 149.61
N GLY A 271 74.37 -65.95 149.63
CA GLY A 271 73.77 -66.93 150.54
C GLY A 271 74.44 -68.31 150.40
N ALA A 272 74.50 -68.85 149.18
CA ALA A 272 75.14 -70.13 148.89
C ALA A 272 76.65 -70.16 149.22
N ARG A 273 77.32 -68.99 149.32
CA ARG A 273 78.70 -68.91 149.82
C ARG A 273 78.75 -68.96 151.35
N ALA A 274 77.84 -68.27 152.03
CA ALA A 274 77.71 -68.34 153.49
C ALA A 274 77.35 -69.77 153.95
N GLU A 275 76.40 -70.43 153.29
CA GLU A 275 76.05 -71.84 153.53
C GLU A 275 77.25 -72.76 153.32
N ARG A 276 77.94 -72.64 152.18
CA ARG A 276 79.17 -73.42 151.88
C ARG A 276 80.26 -73.21 152.93
N ASP A 277 80.43 -71.99 153.42
CA ASP A 277 81.49 -71.69 154.39
C ASP A 277 81.09 -72.09 155.83
N GLY A 278 79.79 -72.17 156.15
CA GLY A 278 79.27 -72.87 157.34
C GLY A 278 79.48 -74.39 157.27
N LEU A 279 79.08 -75.02 156.16
CA LEU A 279 79.33 -76.44 155.89
C LEU A 279 80.83 -76.79 155.97
N ARG A 280 81.72 -75.85 155.62
CA ARG A 280 83.18 -76.02 155.78
C ARG A 280 83.65 -76.00 157.23
N THR A 281 82.98 -75.28 158.13
CA THR A 281 83.28 -75.35 159.57
C THR A 281 82.80 -76.65 160.20
N GLU A 282 81.66 -77.18 159.76
CA GLU A 282 81.16 -78.49 160.19
C GLU A 282 82.07 -79.63 159.68
N LEU A 283 82.43 -79.59 158.39
CA LEU A 283 83.32 -80.56 157.74
C LEU A 283 84.81 -80.44 158.14
N ALA A 284 85.14 -79.47 159.02
CA ALA A 284 86.40 -79.42 159.76
C ALA A 284 86.30 -80.17 161.10
N GLN A 285 85.16 -80.07 161.81
CA GLN A 285 84.95 -80.74 163.09
C GLN A 285 84.82 -82.27 162.92
N GLU A 286 84.18 -82.75 161.87
CA GLU A 286 84.14 -84.20 161.57
C GLU A 286 85.52 -84.76 161.17
N ARG A 287 86.44 -83.91 160.68
CA ARG A 287 87.76 -84.33 160.21
C ARG A 287 88.74 -84.70 161.33
N ASP A 288 88.62 -84.09 162.51
CA ASP A 288 89.45 -84.44 163.67
C ASP A 288 88.93 -85.69 164.40
N ALA A 289 87.66 -86.08 164.18
CA ALA A 289 87.08 -87.31 164.71
C ALA A 289 87.34 -88.54 163.80
N ALA A 290 87.38 -88.33 162.48
CA ALA A 290 87.52 -89.39 161.48
C ALA A 290 88.98 -89.82 161.21
N ALA A 291 89.56 -90.45 162.23
CA ALA A 291 90.63 -91.47 162.19
C ALA A 291 91.46 -91.66 160.89
N SER A 292 92.78 -91.59 161.03
CA SER A 292 93.64 -92.78 161.19
C SER A 292 93.34 -94.07 160.37
N ALA A 293 92.79 -93.98 159.16
CA ALA A 293 92.62 -95.07 158.20
C ALA A 293 92.73 -94.54 156.76
N ALA A 294 93.90 -94.56 156.11
CA ALA A 294 94.51 -95.73 155.47
C ALA A 294 93.93 -96.13 154.09
N ALA A 295 94.54 -95.55 153.05
CA ALA A 295 94.89 -96.17 151.75
C ALA A 295 93.87 -96.33 150.59
N ALA A 296 94.47 -96.25 149.39
CA ALA A 296 94.07 -96.77 148.07
C ALA A 296 93.07 -95.96 147.16
N PRO A 297 93.19 -96.04 145.81
CA PRO A 297 92.78 -94.92 144.92
C PRO A 297 92.07 -95.33 143.58
N ALA A 298 91.98 -94.37 142.63
CA ALA A 298 91.73 -94.52 141.17
C ALA A 298 90.26 -94.77 140.72
N ARG A 299 89.80 -94.45 139.49
CA ARG A 299 90.27 -93.66 138.30
C ARG A 299 89.06 -93.46 137.33
N PHE A 300 89.22 -92.66 136.25
CA PHE A 300 88.30 -92.53 135.08
C PHE A 300 86.92 -91.86 135.36
N VAL A 301 86.40 -90.84 134.65
CA VAL A 301 86.77 -90.08 133.42
C VAL A 301 86.67 -90.90 132.12
N PRO A 302 86.33 -90.36 130.92
CA PRO A 302 85.32 -89.35 130.52
C PRO A 302 84.33 -89.91 129.45
N SER A 303 83.40 -89.09 128.92
CA SER A 303 83.45 -88.65 127.49
C SER A 303 82.21 -87.83 127.04
N PRO A 304 82.32 -86.95 126.02
CA PRO A 304 81.25 -86.06 125.56
C PRO A 304 80.95 -86.23 124.03
N SER A 305 80.58 -85.14 123.36
CA SER A 305 80.70 -84.88 121.90
C SER A 305 79.57 -85.38 120.96
N LEU A 306 79.28 -84.75 119.80
CA LEU A 306 79.53 -83.38 119.27
C LEU A 306 78.65 -83.15 117.99
N LEU A 307 78.36 -81.87 117.67
CA LEU A 307 78.25 -81.28 116.29
C LEU A 307 77.11 -81.62 115.30
N ARG A 308 76.88 -80.62 114.39
CA ARG A 308 76.44 -80.69 112.96
C ARG A 308 74.97 -81.05 112.61
N SER A 309 74.42 -80.75 111.41
CA SER A 309 74.55 -79.59 110.46
C SER A 309 73.68 -79.75 109.17
N GLU A 310 73.13 -78.64 108.65
CA GLU A 310 72.77 -78.37 107.22
C GLU A 310 71.64 -79.14 106.47
N PHE A 311 71.34 -78.65 105.24
CA PHE A 311 70.44 -79.09 104.13
C PHE A 311 68.98 -78.56 104.06
N MET A 312 68.31 -78.41 102.88
CA MET A 312 68.64 -77.73 101.58
C MET A 312 67.49 -77.87 100.51
N LEU A 313 67.34 -76.92 99.57
CA LEU A 313 66.45 -76.89 98.34
C LEU A 313 64.91 -76.94 98.55
N ALA A 314 63.97 -76.62 97.62
CA ALA A 314 63.80 -75.74 96.42
C ALA A 314 62.29 -75.83 95.94
N ARG A 315 61.69 -75.35 94.83
CA ARG A 315 62.04 -74.60 93.57
C ARG A 315 60.74 -74.11 92.83
N ALA A 316 60.81 -73.08 91.95
CA ALA A 316 59.89 -72.75 90.81
C ALA A 316 58.42 -72.29 91.07
N THR A 317 57.75 -71.37 90.32
CA THR A 317 58.10 -70.46 89.17
C THR A 317 57.12 -69.27 89.00
N ARG A 318 57.63 -68.08 88.59
CA ARG A 318 56.93 -66.89 87.96
C ARG A 318 55.89 -66.14 88.85
N GLY A 319 55.68 -64.82 88.77
CA GLY A 319 56.23 -63.73 87.92
C GLY A 319 56.05 -62.32 88.55
N ARG A 320 56.31 -61.23 87.79
CA ARG A 320 56.45 -59.80 88.24
C ARG A 320 55.93 -58.85 87.10
N PRO A 321 55.77 -57.51 87.24
CA PRO A 321 55.02 -56.68 88.22
C PRO A 321 54.16 -55.53 87.56
N VAL A 322 53.74 -54.51 88.34
CA VAL A 322 53.45 -53.08 87.97
C VAL A 322 52.00 -52.63 87.65
N ARG A 323 51.36 -51.99 88.66
CA ARG A 323 50.77 -50.61 88.69
C ARG A 323 50.09 -50.03 87.42
N THR A 324 48.74 -49.82 87.44
CA THR A 324 48.05 -48.48 87.48
C THR A 324 46.50 -48.56 87.31
N VAL A 325 45.78 -47.85 88.19
CA VAL A 325 44.57 -46.96 88.03
C VAL A 325 43.40 -47.32 87.04
N PRO A 326 42.11 -47.22 87.48
CA PRO A 326 40.87 -47.47 86.69
C PRO A 326 40.25 -46.14 86.11
N PRO A 327 38.92 -45.91 85.83
CA PRO A 327 37.68 -46.73 85.88
C PRO A 327 36.67 -46.52 84.70
N ARG A 328 35.35 -46.75 84.94
CA ARG A 328 34.11 -46.46 84.15
C ARG A 328 33.66 -47.57 83.17
N VAL A 329 32.40 -48.05 83.13
CA VAL A 329 31.09 -47.72 83.77
C VAL A 329 30.53 -46.31 83.45
N GLY A 330 29.39 -46.12 82.76
CA GLY A 330 28.53 -47.03 81.99
C GLY A 330 27.02 -46.67 82.07
N VAL A 331 26.30 -46.66 80.92
CA VAL A 331 24.81 -46.66 80.79
C VAL A 331 24.15 -45.29 81.20
N THR A 332 23.00 -44.75 80.73
CA THR A 332 21.81 -45.19 79.94
C THR A 332 21.17 -44.00 79.17
N VAL A 333 20.63 -44.21 77.93
CA VAL A 333 19.32 -43.65 77.40
C VAL A 333 19.15 -42.09 77.31
N PRO A 334 18.16 -41.45 76.60
CA PRO A 334 17.03 -41.90 75.76
C PRO A 334 17.00 -41.41 74.27
N THR A 335 15.91 -41.79 73.60
CA THR A 335 15.38 -41.37 72.29
C THR A 335 14.88 -39.92 72.19
N ASP A 336 14.91 -39.30 71.00
CA ASP A 336 13.68 -38.82 70.30
C ASP A 336 13.95 -38.40 68.81
N ALA A 337 12.94 -37.82 68.13
CA ALA A 337 12.99 -37.01 66.88
C ALA A 337 12.57 -37.65 65.53
N LEU A 338 11.28 -38.02 65.47
CA LEU A 338 10.38 -38.16 64.31
C LEU A 338 10.71 -37.46 62.96
N ALA A 339 10.65 -38.28 61.89
CA ALA A 339 9.84 -38.10 60.65
C ALA A 339 9.78 -36.73 59.93
N ARG A 340 10.51 -36.59 58.80
CA ARG A 340 10.29 -35.52 57.78
C ARG A 340 10.65 -35.91 56.32
N GLU A 341 9.98 -36.88 55.68
CA GLU A 341 10.23 -37.12 54.23
C GLU A 341 9.09 -37.73 53.37
N ARG A 342 7.82 -37.40 53.63
CA ARG A 342 6.68 -37.80 52.75
C ARG A 342 5.60 -36.72 52.56
N ARG A 343 5.96 -35.56 52.01
CA ARG A 343 5.02 -34.57 51.41
C ARG A 343 5.70 -33.74 50.32
N LEU A 344 5.39 -33.97 49.04
CA LEU A 344 5.51 -32.98 47.93
C LEU A 344 5.02 -33.47 46.54
N VAL A 345 3.94 -34.27 46.44
CA VAL A 345 3.40 -34.73 45.13
C VAL A 345 1.89 -34.52 44.95
N GLU A 346 1.07 -34.62 46.01
CA GLU A 346 -0.40 -34.75 45.88
C GLU A 346 -1.23 -33.48 46.20
N GLU A 347 -0.69 -32.27 45.96
CA GLU A 347 -1.44 -31.00 46.15
C GLU A 347 -1.59 -30.18 44.86
N ARG A 348 -2.13 -30.78 43.78
CA ARG A 348 -2.48 -30.00 42.57
C ARG A 348 -3.68 -30.47 41.75
N GLY A 349 -4.76 -30.88 42.40
CA GLY A 349 -6.03 -31.20 41.75
C GLY A 349 -7.27 -30.67 42.45
N ALA A 350 -7.58 -29.36 42.34
CA ALA A 350 -8.90 -28.77 42.63
C ALA A 350 -9.01 -27.24 42.32
N ALA A 351 -9.03 -26.82 41.05
CA ALA A 351 -9.42 -25.43 40.68
C ALA A 351 -9.70 -25.26 39.16
N SER A 352 -10.91 -25.60 38.69
CA SER A 352 -11.61 -25.00 37.52
C SER A 352 -12.85 -25.81 37.10
N ALA A 353 -13.90 -25.75 37.92
CA ALA A 353 -15.25 -26.16 37.53
C ALA A 353 -16.28 -25.26 38.25
N LEU A 354 -17.43 -25.03 37.61
CA LEU A 354 -18.62 -24.29 38.10
C LEU A 354 -18.50 -22.76 38.30
N ALA A 355 -18.94 -21.98 37.29
CA ALA A 355 -19.72 -20.74 37.43
C ALA A 355 -20.33 -20.28 36.07
N GLY A 356 -21.60 -19.84 36.03
CA GLY A 356 -22.28 -19.12 34.91
C GLY A 356 -22.31 -19.81 33.52
N ARG A 357 -23.40 -20.34 32.92
CA ARG A 357 -24.88 -20.13 32.93
C ARG A 357 -25.41 -18.85 32.25
N GLY A 358 -26.35 -19.05 31.32
CA GLY A 358 -27.17 -18.05 30.61
C GLY A 358 -26.91 -18.01 29.09
N SER A 359 -27.90 -17.94 28.19
CA SER A 359 -29.37 -18.10 28.31
C SER A 359 -30.00 -18.40 26.94
N GLY A 360 -31.23 -18.91 26.90
CA GLY A 360 -32.14 -18.78 25.74
C GLY A 360 -32.08 -19.85 24.63
N ALA A 361 -32.69 -21.02 24.87
CA ALA A 361 -33.08 -21.96 23.80
C ALA A 361 -34.37 -22.73 24.15
N ALA A 362 -35.47 -22.42 23.47
CA ALA A 362 -36.76 -23.13 23.56
C ALA A 362 -37.63 -22.85 22.31
N ALA A 363 -38.60 -23.73 22.05
CA ALA A 363 -39.52 -23.74 20.91
C ALA A 363 -38.86 -23.94 19.51
N GLY A 364 -39.23 -24.94 18.72
CA GLY A 364 -40.12 -26.07 19.02
C GLY A 364 -40.07 -27.13 17.92
N ALA A 365 -40.21 -28.40 18.29
CA ALA A 365 -40.21 -29.52 17.34
C ALA A 365 -41.62 -30.09 17.16
N ALA A 366 -42.10 -30.18 15.93
CA ALA A 366 -43.37 -30.84 15.61
C ALA A 366 -43.40 -31.45 14.20
N ARG A 367 -43.62 -32.76 14.16
CA ARG A 367 -44.25 -33.55 13.07
C ARG A 367 -43.64 -33.49 11.66
N ALA A 368 -42.95 -34.58 11.30
CA ALA A 368 -43.04 -35.17 9.97
C ALA A 368 -43.89 -36.45 10.05
N ALA A 369 -45.07 -36.46 9.43
CA ALA A 369 -45.89 -37.65 9.13
C ALA A 369 -47.08 -37.22 8.25
N GLY A 370 -47.43 -38.01 7.22
CA GLY A 370 -48.58 -37.76 6.35
C GLY A 370 -48.37 -38.29 4.93
N LEU A 371 -48.93 -39.46 4.63
CA LEU A 371 -48.80 -40.14 3.34
C LEU A 371 -50.18 -40.71 2.95
N ALA A 372 -50.49 -40.65 1.65
CA ALA A 372 -51.61 -41.29 0.94
C ALA A 372 -53.04 -40.73 1.14
N ALA A 373 -53.62 -40.26 0.03
CA ALA A 373 -55.06 -40.34 -0.27
C ALA A 373 -55.28 -40.38 -1.80
N ALA A 374 -56.32 -41.13 -2.18
CA ALA A 374 -56.96 -41.37 -3.49
C ALA A 374 -57.23 -40.10 -4.33
N VAL A 375 -57.29 -40.09 -5.67
CA VAL A 375 -57.84 -41.01 -6.71
C VAL A 375 -59.37 -40.86 -6.93
N ALA A 376 -59.78 -40.81 -8.22
CA ALA A 376 -61.10 -40.43 -8.78
C ALA A 376 -61.44 -38.92 -8.68
N ALA A 377 -62.24 -38.30 -9.57
CA ALA A 377 -63.04 -38.75 -10.73
C ALA A 377 -62.70 -37.89 -11.97
N ARG A 378 -62.63 -38.35 -13.23
CA ARG A 378 -63.55 -39.08 -14.13
C ARG A 378 -64.52 -38.20 -14.94
N ALA A 379 -64.05 -37.81 -16.14
CA ALA A 379 -64.75 -37.65 -17.43
C ALA A 379 -65.99 -36.74 -17.59
N ALA A 380 -65.85 -35.76 -18.50
CA ALA A 380 -66.91 -35.28 -19.41
C ALA A 380 -66.29 -34.71 -20.70
N GLY A 381 -66.98 -34.87 -21.84
CA GLY A 381 -66.83 -34.00 -23.03
C GLY A 381 -67.96 -32.96 -23.06
N PRO A 382 -68.36 -32.35 -24.21
CA PRO A 382 -67.98 -32.63 -25.61
C PRO A 382 -67.65 -31.36 -26.45
N ALA A 383 -67.55 -31.49 -27.79
CA ALA A 383 -67.91 -30.57 -28.90
C ALA A 383 -67.54 -29.03 -28.85
N ALA A 384 -67.52 -28.25 -29.93
CA ALA A 384 -67.85 -28.42 -31.36
C ALA A 384 -66.86 -27.58 -32.23
N VAL A 385 -66.70 -27.81 -33.55
CA VAL A 385 -67.36 -27.08 -34.69
C VAL A 385 -67.39 -25.54 -34.52
N GLY A 386 -66.91 -24.73 -35.48
CA GLY A 386 -66.40 -25.05 -36.82
C GLY A 386 -65.91 -23.83 -37.64
N ASP A 387 -66.39 -23.72 -38.88
CA ASP A 387 -66.19 -22.65 -39.89
C ASP A 387 -64.77 -22.34 -40.40
N ALA A 388 -64.40 -23.06 -41.47
CA ALA A 388 -63.40 -22.64 -42.45
C ALA A 388 -63.85 -22.99 -43.88
N ALA A 389 -64.74 -22.19 -44.48
CA ALA A 389 -65.04 -22.23 -45.92
C ALA A 389 -65.77 -20.96 -46.42
N LEU A 390 -65.29 -20.37 -47.54
CA LEU A 390 -66.05 -19.79 -48.67
C LEU A 390 -65.39 -18.54 -49.31
N ARG A 391 -64.57 -18.78 -50.34
CA ARG A 391 -64.99 -18.52 -51.73
C ARG A 391 -64.04 -19.10 -52.77
N GLY A 392 -64.62 -19.65 -53.85
CA GLY A 392 -63.92 -19.91 -55.12
C GLY A 392 -63.60 -18.60 -55.86
N ALA A 393 -62.65 -18.55 -56.81
CA ALA A 393 -62.48 -19.37 -58.03
C ALA A 393 -63.24 -18.78 -59.24
N GLU A 394 -62.76 -19.11 -60.45
CA GLU A 394 -62.99 -18.38 -61.72
C GLU A 394 -62.27 -16.99 -61.76
N ALA A 395 -61.76 -16.50 -62.90
CA ALA A 395 -61.83 -16.99 -64.29
C ALA A 395 -60.47 -16.94 -65.03
N GLU A 396 -60.46 -17.46 -66.26
CA GLU A 396 -59.28 -17.82 -67.06
C GLU A 396 -58.67 -16.67 -67.90
N ARG A 397 -57.45 -16.90 -68.44
CA ARG A 397 -56.83 -16.21 -69.61
C ARG A 397 -56.52 -14.70 -69.54
N ARG A 398 -55.32 -14.36 -69.04
CA ARG A 398 -54.41 -13.40 -69.73
C ARG A 398 -52.95 -13.84 -69.62
N VAL A 399 -52.18 -13.68 -70.69
CA VAL A 399 -50.74 -13.98 -70.74
C VAL A 399 -49.94 -12.68 -70.58
N PRO A 400 -49.13 -12.51 -69.52
CA PRO A 400 -48.14 -11.43 -69.43
C PRO A 400 -46.79 -11.82 -70.08
N PRO A 401 -45.96 -10.84 -70.51
CA PRO A 401 -44.70 -11.11 -71.19
C PRO A 401 -43.58 -11.62 -70.26
N ARG A 402 -42.49 -12.13 -70.87
CA ARG A 402 -41.30 -12.68 -70.19
C ARG A 402 -40.72 -11.70 -69.15
N ALA A 403 -40.52 -12.18 -67.92
CA ALA A 403 -39.81 -11.45 -66.89
C ALA A 403 -38.31 -11.30 -67.23
N ILE A 404 -37.82 -10.05 -67.19
CA ILE A 404 -36.39 -9.73 -67.20
C ILE A 404 -35.84 -9.98 -65.77
N PRO A 405 -34.63 -10.56 -65.60
CA PRO A 405 -34.13 -10.92 -64.27
C PRO A 405 -33.93 -9.71 -63.36
N VAL A 406 -34.73 -9.63 -62.30
CA VAL A 406 -34.79 -8.53 -61.31
C VAL A 406 -33.51 -8.39 -60.46
N THR A 407 -32.61 -9.37 -60.52
CA THR A 407 -31.36 -9.43 -59.73
C THR A 407 -30.39 -8.29 -59.99
N ALA A 408 -30.33 -7.74 -61.21
CA ALA A 408 -29.41 -6.63 -61.54
C ALA A 408 -29.78 -5.33 -60.80
N LEU A 409 -31.05 -4.89 -60.90
CA LEU A 409 -31.54 -3.68 -60.23
C LEU A 409 -31.53 -3.80 -58.70
N ALA A 410 -31.66 -5.01 -58.15
CA ALA A 410 -31.49 -5.25 -56.72
C ALA A 410 -30.03 -5.00 -56.28
N LEU A 411 -29.05 -5.52 -57.03
CA LEU A 411 -27.62 -5.34 -56.76
C LEU A 411 -27.15 -3.88 -56.95
N GLU A 412 -27.70 -3.15 -57.92
CA GLU A 412 -27.42 -1.71 -58.06
C GLU A 412 -27.97 -0.91 -56.88
N ARG A 413 -29.22 -1.16 -56.46
CA ARG A 413 -29.80 -0.50 -55.27
C ARG A 413 -28.98 -0.79 -54.02
N GLU A 414 -28.53 -2.03 -53.82
CA GLU A 414 -27.68 -2.36 -52.68
C GLU A 414 -26.31 -1.67 -52.74
N ARG A 415 -25.70 -1.56 -53.93
CA ARG A 415 -24.47 -0.78 -54.13
C ARG A 415 -24.67 0.71 -53.83
N SER A 416 -25.75 1.32 -54.29
CA SER A 416 -26.06 2.72 -54.02
C SER A 416 -26.29 2.99 -52.54
N VAL A 417 -27.02 2.12 -51.83
CA VAL A 417 -27.21 2.23 -50.36
C VAL A 417 -25.88 2.08 -49.62
N ARG A 418 -25.01 1.14 -50.04
CA ARG A 418 -23.67 0.99 -49.46
C ARG A 418 -22.80 2.24 -49.69
N LEU A 419 -22.77 2.78 -50.91
CA LEU A 419 -22.04 4.01 -51.26
C LEU A 419 -22.55 5.23 -50.48
N GLN A 420 -23.86 5.43 -50.41
CA GLN A 420 -24.46 6.50 -49.61
C GLN A 420 -24.00 6.39 -48.15
N SER A 421 -24.10 5.20 -47.55
CA SER A 421 -23.63 4.96 -46.19
C SER A 421 -22.12 5.17 -45.98
N GLN A 422 -21.31 5.21 -47.04
CA GLN A 422 -19.89 5.56 -46.95
C GLN A 422 -19.70 7.08 -47.02
N LEU A 423 -20.40 7.77 -47.92
CA LEU A 423 -20.42 9.23 -48.01
C LEU A 423 -20.94 9.87 -46.71
N ASP A 424 -22.04 9.35 -46.16
CA ASP A 424 -22.61 9.84 -44.90
C ASP A 424 -21.61 9.71 -43.74
N ARG A 425 -20.85 8.60 -43.70
CA ARG A 425 -19.77 8.38 -42.72
C ARG A 425 -18.57 9.30 -42.94
N GLN A 426 -18.18 9.58 -44.18
CA GLN A 426 -17.13 10.56 -44.47
C GLN A 426 -17.57 11.97 -44.02
N ALA A 427 -18.80 12.38 -44.36
CA ALA A 427 -19.39 13.65 -43.95
C ALA A 427 -19.64 13.75 -42.44
N GLN A 428 -19.72 12.64 -41.70
CA GLN A 428 -19.67 12.63 -40.24
C GLN A 428 -18.22 12.85 -39.76
N THR A 429 -17.24 12.10 -40.25
CA THR A 429 -15.83 12.26 -39.83
C THR A 429 -15.27 13.64 -40.16
N GLU A 430 -15.69 14.29 -41.24
CA GLU A 430 -15.32 15.68 -41.53
C GLU A 430 -15.90 16.68 -40.53
N ARG A 431 -17.11 16.45 -40.02
CA ARG A 431 -17.71 17.29 -38.96
C ARG A 431 -16.95 17.09 -37.65
N GLU A 432 -16.77 15.84 -37.23
CA GLU A 432 -16.00 15.50 -36.02
C GLU A 432 -14.57 16.07 -36.03
N LEU A 433 -13.93 16.16 -37.21
CA LEU A 433 -12.61 16.80 -37.37
C LEU A 433 -12.66 18.34 -37.32
N ARG A 434 -13.70 18.98 -37.88
CA ARG A 434 -13.87 20.45 -37.77
C ARG A 434 -14.14 20.86 -36.32
N ASP A 435 -15.01 20.12 -35.62
CA ASP A 435 -15.33 20.35 -34.20
C ASP A 435 -14.07 20.21 -33.31
N GLN A 436 -13.18 19.26 -33.64
CA GLN A 436 -11.87 19.09 -32.97
C GLN A 436 -10.90 20.25 -33.25
N VAL A 437 -10.84 20.76 -34.48
CA VAL A 437 -10.00 21.92 -34.83
C VAL A 437 -10.50 23.16 -34.09
N GLU A 438 -11.80 23.45 -34.12
CA GLU A 438 -12.37 24.63 -33.44
C GLU A 438 -12.20 24.56 -31.91
N ALA A 439 -12.28 23.35 -31.32
CA ALA A 439 -11.98 23.13 -29.90
C ALA A 439 -10.49 23.38 -29.57
N LEU A 440 -9.57 23.02 -30.46
CA LEU A 440 -8.14 23.29 -30.31
C LEU A 440 -7.83 24.79 -30.46
N GLU A 441 -8.44 25.47 -31.42
CA GLU A 441 -8.31 26.93 -31.61
C GLU A 441 -8.81 27.69 -30.38
N ARG A 442 -9.97 27.32 -29.82
CA ARG A 442 -10.48 27.87 -28.55
C ARG A 442 -9.53 27.61 -27.37
N ALA A 443 -8.88 26.44 -27.31
CA ALA A 443 -7.90 26.14 -26.27
C ALA A 443 -6.60 26.95 -26.43
N VAL A 444 -6.14 27.21 -27.66
CA VAL A 444 -4.96 28.06 -27.94
C VAL A 444 -5.25 29.52 -27.58
N ALA A 445 -6.42 30.05 -27.95
CA ALA A 445 -6.83 31.40 -27.57
C ALA A 445 -6.89 31.58 -26.05
N SER A 446 -7.55 30.66 -25.34
CA SER A 446 -7.62 30.65 -23.87
C SER A 446 -6.24 30.59 -23.20
N ARG A 447 -5.28 29.87 -23.80
CA ARG A 447 -3.89 29.85 -23.34
C ARG A 447 -3.19 31.19 -23.57
N MET A 448 -3.36 31.83 -24.74
CA MET A 448 -2.77 33.14 -25.01
C MET A 448 -3.31 34.21 -24.05
N ASP A 449 -4.59 34.20 -23.73
CA ASP A 449 -5.20 35.08 -22.73
C ASP A 449 -4.58 34.87 -21.34
N ALA A 450 -4.34 33.62 -20.95
CA ALA A 450 -3.69 33.29 -19.68
C ALA A 450 -2.24 33.78 -19.63
N GLU A 451 -1.47 33.58 -20.70
CA GLU A 451 -0.08 34.05 -20.81
C GLU A 451 0.00 35.60 -20.78
N GLN A 452 -0.92 36.31 -21.46
CA GLN A 452 -1.03 37.77 -21.39
C GLN A 452 -1.39 38.27 -19.97
N ARG A 453 -2.32 37.59 -19.26
CA ARG A 453 -2.67 37.93 -17.87
C ARG A 453 -1.47 37.76 -16.92
N ILE A 454 -0.68 36.70 -17.09
CA ILE A 454 0.55 36.47 -16.33
C ILE A 454 1.57 37.58 -16.62
N GLU A 455 1.77 37.95 -17.89
CA GLU A 455 2.71 39.01 -18.26
C GLU A 455 2.28 40.38 -17.69
N ALA A 456 0.98 40.70 -17.73
CA ALA A 456 0.43 41.91 -17.12
C ALA A 456 0.63 41.94 -15.59
N ALA A 457 0.44 40.81 -14.91
CA ALA A 457 0.72 40.68 -13.48
C ALA A 457 2.21 40.86 -13.16
N LEU A 458 3.12 40.29 -13.97
CA LEU A 458 4.57 40.46 -13.82
C LEU A 458 5.00 41.92 -14.04
N ARG A 459 4.43 42.62 -15.04
CA ARG A 459 4.66 44.07 -15.24
C ARG A 459 4.21 44.88 -14.03
N ARG A 460 3.07 44.55 -13.42
CA ARG A 460 2.57 45.19 -12.20
C ARG A 460 3.52 44.99 -11.01
N VAL A 461 3.94 43.76 -10.74
CA VAL A 461 4.88 43.43 -9.65
C VAL A 461 6.23 44.11 -9.85
N ARG A 462 6.73 44.23 -11.09
CA ARG A 462 7.93 45.02 -11.40
C ARG A 462 7.73 46.50 -11.04
N GLY A 463 6.63 47.12 -11.45
CA GLY A 463 6.33 48.52 -11.11
C GLY A 463 6.20 48.77 -9.60
N GLU A 464 5.60 47.83 -8.86
CA GLU A 464 5.48 47.88 -7.40
C GLU A 464 6.87 47.75 -6.72
N LEU A 465 7.77 46.90 -7.24
CA LEU A 465 9.17 46.80 -6.79
C LEU A 465 10.01 48.05 -7.12
N GLU A 466 9.83 48.63 -8.30
CA GLU A 466 10.51 49.87 -8.71
C GLU A 466 10.05 51.06 -7.84
N ALA A 467 8.75 51.16 -7.55
CA ALA A 467 8.22 52.15 -6.61
C ALA A 467 8.73 51.95 -5.17
N ALA A 468 8.81 50.70 -4.69
CA ALA A 468 9.37 50.39 -3.38
C ALA A 468 10.87 50.76 -3.28
N ASN A 469 11.66 50.48 -4.31
CA ASN A 469 13.07 50.89 -4.38
C ASN A 469 13.22 52.42 -4.49
N ALA A 470 12.34 53.12 -5.21
CA ALA A 470 12.35 54.58 -5.25
C ALA A 470 12.05 55.19 -3.88
N LEU A 471 11.05 54.68 -3.15
CA LEU A 471 10.77 55.09 -1.77
C LEU A 471 11.95 54.81 -0.82
N ARG A 472 12.61 53.66 -0.96
CA ARG A 472 13.81 53.31 -0.19
C ARG A 472 14.98 54.27 -0.47
N MET A 473 15.24 54.60 -1.74
CA MET A 473 16.28 55.55 -2.13
C MET A 473 16.00 56.99 -1.66
N LEU A 474 14.74 57.33 -1.40
CA LEU A 474 14.35 58.61 -0.79
C LEU A 474 14.54 58.60 0.73
N THR A 475 14.22 57.51 1.43
CA THR A 475 14.44 57.42 2.89
C THR A 475 15.91 57.26 3.26
N GLU A 476 16.71 56.51 2.50
CA GLU A 476 18.16 56.37 2.74
C GLU A 476 18.96 57.67 2.49
N ARG A 477 18.36 58.67 1.81
CA ARG A 477 18.94 60.01 1.64
C ARG A 477 18.44 61.04 2.67
N GLY A 478 17.58 60.63 3.61
CA GLY A 478 16.80 61.52 4.48
C GLY A 478 17.37 61.81 5.88
N SER A 479 18.68 61.65 6.12
CA SER A 479 19.30 61.78 7.46
C SER A 479 20.21 63.01 7.61
N PRO A 480 19.69 64.19 8.00
CA PRO A 480 20.51 65.33 8.41
C PRO A 480 21.05 65.13 9.83
N THR A 481 22.37 65.15 9.99
CA THR A 481 23.06 65.14 11.30
C THR A 481 22.70 66.37 12.14
N ARG A 482 22.45 66.21 13.45
CA ARG A 482 22.16 67.31 14.37
C ARG A 482 23.02 67.23 15.66
N PRO A 483 23.83 68.25 15.99
CA PRO A 483 24.71 68.25 17.16
C PRO A 483 24.04 68.75 18.46
N LEU A 484 24.77 68.67 19.57
CA LEU A 484 24.36 69.01 20.94
C LEU A 484 24.66 70.46 21.35
N THR A 485 23.70 71.13 21.98
CA THR A 485 23.81 72.17 23.06
C THR A 485 22.36 72.55 23.44
N SER A 486 21.88 72.46 24.69
CA SER A 486 22.24 73.15 25.95
C SER A 486 21.43 74.44 26.21
N THR A 487 20.99 74.58 27.47
CA THR A 487 20.55 75.80 28.20
C THR A 487 19.07 76.24 28.14
N GLN A 488 18.58 76.61 29.33
CA GLN A 488 17.28 77.20 29.74
C GLN A 488 17.38 78.76 29.78
N PRO A 489 16.39 79.58 30.24
CA PRO A 489 14.97 79.34 30.58
C PRO A 489 13.96 80.45 30.08
N ALA A 490 12.69 80.34 30.52
CA ALA A 490 11.80 81.42 31.04
C ALA A 490 10.53 81.90 30.29
N ARG A 491 9.39 81.72 31.00
CA ARG A 491 8.18 82.60 31.17
C ARG A 491 7.11 82.83 30.08
N GLU A 492 5.89 83.01 30.63
CA GLU A 492 4.67 83.69 30.09
C GLU A 492 3.94 83.05 28.88
N ALA A 493 2.60 82.95 28.82
CA ALA A 493 1.52 83.27 29.78
C ALA A 493 0.24 82.41 29.57
N THR A 494 -0.70 82.48 30.52
CA THR A 494 -2.09 81.94 30.49
C THR A 494 -3.05 82.77 29.60
N PRO A 495 -4.32 82.36 29.29
CA PRO A 495 -5.23 81.40 29.96
C PRO A 495 -5.61 80.19 29.04
N THR A 496 -6.74 79.44 29.08
CA THR A 496 -8.11 79.63 29.64
C THR A 496 -8.85 78.29 29.93
N SER A 497 -9.90 78.38 30.74
CA SER A 497 -10.96 77.39 31.07
C SER A 497 -11.94 77.10 29.91
N PRO A 498 -12.91 76.13 30.00
CA PRO A 498 -13.35 75.38 31.19
C PRO A 498 -13.50 73.83 31.08
N ALA A 499 -13.63 73.21 32.26
CA ALA A 499 -14.24 71.89 32.53
C ALA A 499 -15.45 72.11 33.49
N PRO A 500 -15.95 71.23 34.40
CA PRO A 500 -15.79 69.77 34.63
C PRO A 500 -17.03 69.04 34.00
N PRO A 501 -17.67 67.96 34.53
CA PRO A 501 -17.36 66.96 35.57
C PRO A 501 -17.54 65.48 35.08
N ALA A 502 -17.72 64.45 35.91
CA ALA A 502 -16.93 63.90 37.04
C ALA A 502 -17.77 62.83 37.79
N SER A 503 -17.23 61.63 38.07
CA SER A 503 -17.74 60.75 39.15
C SER A 503 -16.79 59.58 39.51
N ALA A 504 -16.75 59.27 40.81
CA ALA A 504 -16.43 57.99 41.49
C ALA A 504 -15.16 57.15 41.16
N ALA A 505 -14.31 56.99 42.19
CA ALA A 505 -13.52 55.76 42.50
C ALA A 505 -14.38 54.83 43.42
N PRO A 506 -13.92 53.75 44.11
CA PRO A 506 -12.55 53.23 44.43
C PRO A 506 -12.47 51.66 44.34
N PRO A 507 -11.69 50.89 45.16
CA PRO A 507 -10.31 50.97 45.67
C PRO A 507 -9.41 49.77 45.22
N ALA A 508 -8.17 49.65 45.76
CA ALA A 508 -7.22 48.53 45.55
C ALA A 508 -7.44 47.32 46.52
N PRO A 509 -6.63 46.23 46.43
CA PRO A 509 -5.40 46.18 47.24
C PRO A 509 -4.18 45.38 46.69
N ASP A 510 -3.01 45.64 47.31
CA ASP A 510 -1.82 44.82 47.60
C ASP A 510 -1.40 43.56 46.79
N ALA A 511 -0.11 43.54 46.41
CA ALA A 511 0.79 42.38 46.54
C ALA A 511 2.28 42.83 46.56
N ALA A 512 3.16 42.08 47.21
CA ALA A 512 4.60 42.37 47.35
C ALA A 512 5.49 41.14 47.04
N ASP A 513 6.80 41.33 47.18
CA ASP A 513 7.90 40.35 47.09
C ASP A 513 8.18 39.64 45.73
N ALA A 514 9.35 39.97 45.16
CA ALA A 514 10.08 39.16 44.19
C ALA A 514 11.61 39.27 44.48
N PRO A 515 12.34 38.17 44.71
CA PRO A 515 13.75 38.21 45.10
C PRO A 515 14.73 38.43 43.92
N PRO A 516 15.97 38.91 44.17
CA PRO A 516 16.92 39.29 43.13
C PRO A 516 17.65 38.10 42.46
N ALA A 517 18.14 38.33 41.24
CA ALA A 517 18.86 37.35 40.43
C ALA A 517 20.36 37.20 40.80
N PRO A 518 20.97 36.01 40.63
CA PRO A 518 22.39 35.79 40.88
C PRO A 518 23.30 36.26 39.72
N ALA A 519 24.54 36.60 40.06
CA ALA A 519 25.58 37.06 39.11
C ALA A 519 26.29 35.90 38.37
N PRO A 520 26.90 36.15 37.18
CA PRO A 520 27.58 35.11 36.40
C PRO A 520 28.99 34.75 36.93
N PRO A 521 29.42 33.47 36.85
CA PRO A 521 30.79 33.05 37.17
C PRO A 521 31.78 33.31 36.01
N ALA A 522 33.07 33.25 36.32
CA ALA A 522 34.15 33.75 35.45
C ALA A 522 34.93 32.68 34.66
N ALA A 523 35.66 33.18 33.65
CA ALA A 523 36.79 32.64 32.88
C ALA A 523 37.26 31.17 33.11
N ALA A 524 37.40 30.43 32.00
CA ALA A 524 38.12 29.16 31.92
C ALA A 524 39.56 29.34 31.40
N PRO A 525 40.53 28.52 31.84
CA PRO A 525 41.92 28.52 31.36
C PRO A 525 42.11 27.76 30.02
N PRO A 526 43.21 27.99 29.27
CA PRO A 526 43.42 27.43 27.94
C PRO A 526 43.95 25.99 27.91
N ALA A 527 43.76 25.31 26.77
CA ALA A 527 44.24 23.95 26.50
C ALA A 527 45.64 23.93 25.84
N PRO A 528 46.46 22.89 26.08
CA PRO A 528 47.75 22.69 25.39
C PRO A 528 47.60 22.03 24.00
N ALA A 529 48.61 22.19 23.16
CA ALA A 529 48.68 21.61 21.81
C ALA A 529 49.20 20.14 21.80
N PRO A 530 48.86 19.34 20.76
CA PRO A 530 49.39 17.99 20.57
C PRO A 530 50.65 17.94 19.69
N ASP A 531 51.44 16.88 19.84
CA ASP A 531 52.52 16.48 18.92
C ASP A 531 52.58 14.91 18.85
N PRO A 532 53.04 14.25 17.77
CA PRO A 532 52.69 12.85 17.47
C PRO A 532 53.82 11.82 17.62
N ALA A 533 53.49 10.53 17.87
CA ALA A 533 54.23 9.36 17.32
C ALA A 533 53.57 7.98 17.56
N ALA A 534 53.50 7.17 16.48
CA ALA A 534 53.69 5.69 16.39
C ALA A 534 52.73 4.66 17.08
N PRO A 535 52.60 3.42 16.54
CA PRO A 535 51.72 2.33 17.02
C PRO A 535 52.50 1.12 17.62
N PRO A 536 51.87 -0.01 18.05
CA PRO A 536 51.53 -1.11 17.10
C PRO A 536 50.38 -2.11 17.50
N ALA A 537 50.15 -3.08 16.61
CA ALA A 537 49.73 -4.49 16.85
C ALA A 537 48.22 -4.91 16.89
N ALA A 538 48.02 -6.18 16.49
CA ALA A 538 46.77 -6.92 16.28
C ALA A 538 46.35 -7.76 17.52
N ASP A 539 45.30 -8.60 17.59
CA ASP A 539 44.37 -9.23 16.60
C ASP A 539 42.98 -9.50 17.28
N PRO A 540 41.97 -10.25 16.73
CA PRO A 540 40.54 -10.05 17.05
C PRO A 540 39.82 -11.13 17.89
N ASP A 541 38.60 -10.83 18.37
CA ASP A 541 37.42 -11.73 18.28
C ASP A 541 36.04 -11.02 18.50
N ALA A 542 34.95 -11.71 18.13
CA ALA A 542 33.58 -11.70 18.68
C ALA A 542 32.66 -10.43 18.68
N ALA A 543 31.88 -10.30 17.59
CA ALA A 543 30.39 -10.27 17.59
C ALA A 543 29.54 -9.13 18.25
N ALA A 544 29.32 -8.05 17.47
CA ALA A 544 28.01 -7.34 17.25
C ALA A 544 27.30 -6.60 18.43
N PRO A 545 26.25 -5.76 18.17
CA PRO A 545 25.76 -5.18 16.91
C PRO A 545 25.83 -3.62 16.88
N HIS A 546 25.96 -3.00 15.70
CA HIS A 546 25.95 -1.54 15.55
C HIS A 546 24.60 -0.95 15.10
N ALA A 547 24.21 0.14 15.75
CA ALA A 547 23.28 1.15 15.24
C ALA A 547 24.07 2.32 14.59
N PRO A 548 23.47 3.16 13.73
CA PRO A 548 24.22 3.96 12.75
C PRO A 548 24.75 5.31 13.28
N VAL A 549 25.87 5.75 12.70
CA VAL A 549 26.41 7.11 12.75
C VAL A 549 26.60 7.62 11.30
N PRO A 550 26.18 8.85 10.94
CA PRO A 550 26.23 9.33 9.56
C PRO A 550 27.52 10.10 9.22
N ALA A 551 28.09 9.79 8.06
CA ALA A 551 29.13 10.55 7.34
C ALA A 551 29.25 9.99 5.90
N ALA A 552 29.62 10.74 4.85
CA ALA A 552 29.61 12.19 4.62
C ALA A 552 29.69 12.42 3.09
N ASP A 553 29.19 13.55 2.58
CA ASP A 553 29.34 13.93 1.16
C ASP A 553 30.74 14.52 0.87
N PRO A 554 31.45 14.04 -0.17
CA PRO A 554 32.72 14.63 -0.60
C PRO A 554 32.56 15.59 -1.79
N ALA A 555 32.90 16.86 -1.55
CA ALA A 555 33.56 17.80 -2.46
C ALA A 555 33.03 18.03 -3.90
N ALA A 556 32.53 19.24 -4.14
CA ALA A 556 32.60 19.93 -5.44
C ALA A 556 33.55 21.15 -5.33
N PRO A 557 34.52 21.34 -6.24
CA PRO A 557 35.40 22.52 -6.26
C PRO A 557 35.23 23.37 -7.57
N PRO A 558 35.83 24.57 -7.69
CA PRO A 558 35.68 25.70 -6.76
C PRO A 558 35.59 27.09 -7.46
N ALA A 559 35.52 28.14 -6.64
CA ALA A 559 36.08 29.49 -6.86
C ALA A 559 35.47 30.49 -7.88
N ALA A 560 34.79 31.49 -7.32
CA ALA A 560 35.15 32.91 -7.48
C ALA A 560 34.85 33.64 -6.15
N ALA A 561 35.60 34.67 -5.76
CA ALA A 561 35.57 35.22 -4.39
C ALA A 561 35.67 36.75 -4.31
N ALA A 562 35.00 37.35 -3.31
CA ALA A 562 35.32 38.67 -2.76
C ALA A 562 34.65 38.93 -1.39
N ALA A 563 35.41 39.57 -0.48
CA ALA A 563 35.00 40.41 0.66
C ALA A 563 33.92 39.93 1.68
N ALA A 564 34.40 39.66 2.90
CA ALA A 564 33.74 39.97 4.18
C ALA A 564 34.34 41.31 4.73
N PRO A 565 33.92 41.95 5.85
CA PRO A 565 33.17 41.42 7.00
C PRO A 565 32.01 42.28 7.56
N GLY A 566 31.31 41.78 8.59
CA GLY A 566 30.38 42.54 9.44
C GLY A 566 29.42 41.65 10.24
N ASP A 567 29.41 41.79 11.57
CA ASP A 567 28.51 41.03 12.47
C ASP A 567 27.05 41.54 12.44
N PRO A 568 26.05 40.67 12.72
CA PRO A 568 24.63 41.03 12.63
C PRO A 568 24.12 41.81 13.85
N VAL A 569 23.51 42.97 13.61
CA VAL A 569 22.70 43.70 14.61
C VAL A 569 21.28 43.12 14.65
N PRO A 570 20.70 42.83 15.83
CA PRO A 570 19.35 42.32 15.93
C PRO A 570 18.30 43.43 15.73
N LEU A 571 17.50 43.34 14.67
CA LEU A 571 16.32 44.19 14.46
C LEU A 571 15.03 43.38 14.61
N GLY A 572 14.58 43.26 15.86
CA GLY A 572 13.21 42.88 16.17
C GLY A 572 12.27 44.08 16.02
N ALA A 573 11.47 44.10 14.95
CA ALA A 573 10.35 45.03 14.77
C ALA A 573 9.13 44.24 14.29
N GLY A 574 7.99 44.44 14.93
CA GLY A 574 6.82 43.57 14.75
C GLY A 574 6.18 43.69 13.36
N PHE A 575 5.96 42.55 12.70
CA PHE A 575 5.04 42.47 11.56
C PHE A 575 3.60 42.52 12.09
N ASP A 576 2.97 43.67 11.88
CA ASP A 576 1.61 43.99 12.33
C ASP A 576 0.56 43.21 11.53
N ALA A 577 0.16 42.04 12.06
CA ALA A 577 -0.70 41.06 11.37
C ALA A 577 -2.07 41.63 10.98
N ASP A 578 -2.59 42.60 11.73
CA ASP A 578 -3.89 43.20 11.47
C ASP A 578 -3.89 44.06 10.20
N ARG A 579 -2.74 44.62 9.80
CA ARG A 579 -2.60 45.26 8.48
C ARG A 579 -2.73 44.26 7.33
N LEU A 580 -2.22 43.05 7.50
CA LEU A 580 -2.32 41.98 6.50
C LEU A 580 -3.77 41.48 6.37
N ASN A 581 -4.47 41.37 7.50
CA ASN A 581 -5.90 41.01 7.52
C ASN A 581 -6.78 42.13 6.95
N ALA A 582 -6.50 43.40 7.26
CA ALA A 582 -7.19 44.55 6.66
C ALA A 582 -6.98 44.64 5.13
N ALA A 583 -5.78 44.31 4.63
CA ALA A 583 -5.52 44.22 3.20
C ALA A 583 -6.34 43.09 2.52
N ARG A 584 -6.41 41.91 3.14
CA ARG A 584 -7.25 40.79 2.67
C ARG A 584 -8.74 41.11 2.67
N ALA A 585 -9.24 41.82 3.69
CA ALA A 585 -10.64 42.26 3.76
C ALA A 585 -10.99 43.22 2.61
N ARG A 586 -10.10 44.18 2.29
CA ARG A 586 -10.28 45.10 1.16
C ARG A 586 -10.32 44.38 -0.19
N LEU A 587 -9.48 43.36 -0.39
CA LEU A 587 -9.49 42.57 -1.63
C LEU A 587 -10.81 41.78 -1.83
N ARG A 588 -11.40 41.23 -0.75
CA ARG A 588 -12.75 40.62 -0.84
C ARG A 588 -13.83 41.65 -1.18
N ALA A 589 -13.82 42.80 -0.51
CA ALA A 589 -14.80 43.87 -0.76
C ALA A 589 -14.74 44.42 -2.21
N MET A 590 -13.56 44.40 -2.85
CA MET A 590 -13.43 44.75 -4.27
C MET A 590 -14.01 43.66 -5.20
N ALA A 591 -13.74 42.37 -4.93
CA ALA A 591 -14.29 41.28 -5.73
C ALA A 591 -15.83 41.22 -5.66
N GLU A 592 -16.41 41.38 -4.47
CA GLU A 592 -17.87 41.47 -4.28
C GLU A 592 -18.49 42.68 -5.00
N ALA A 593 -17.73 43.76 -5.22
CA ALA A 593 -18.19 44.93 -5.97
C ALA A 593 -18.16 44.69 -7.48
N GLU A 594 -17.12 44.02 -8.02
CA GLU A 594 -17.09 43.58 -9.42
C GLU A 594 -18.22 42.58 -9.73
N GLU A 595 -18.49 41.63 -8.83
CA GLU A 595 -19.55 40.62 -9.01
C GLU A 595 -20.95 41.28 -9.03
N ARG A 596 -21.20 42.27 -8.17
CA ARG A 596 -22.45 43.07 -8.20
C ARG A 596 -22.55 43.96 -9.43
N ALA A 597 -21.44 44.47 -9.96
CA ALA A 597 -21.43 45.23 -11.21
C ALA A 597 -21.73 44.35 -12.44
N ALA A 598 -21.28 43.08 -12.44
CA ALA A 598 -21.56 42.12 -13.51
C ALA A 598 -23.03 41.63 -13.55
N ALA A 599 -23.74 41.66 -12.42
CA ALA A 599 -25.13 41.21 -12.32
C ALA A 599 -26.18 42.24 -12.79
N GLY A 600 -25.80 43.51 -13.00
CA GLY A 600 -26.72 44.61 -13.30
C GLY A 600 -27.00 44.83 -14.80
N GLY A 601 -27.64 43.88 -15.48
CA GLY A 601 -27.88 43.94 -16.93
C GLY A 601 -29.27 43.45 -17.35
N ASP A 602 -30.31 44.25 -17.11
CA ASP A 602 -31.71 43.89 -17.32
C ASP A 602 -32.36 44.70 -18.47
N PRO A 603 -32.76 44.08 -19.60
CA PRO A 603 -33.42 44.76 -20.71
C PRO A 603 -34.96 44.75 -20.56
N ALA A 604 -35.57 45.93 -20.55
CA ALA A 604 -37.00 46.08 -20.33
C ALA A 604 -37.89 45.42 -21.42
N PRO A 605 -39.01 44.76 -21.03
CA PRO A 605 -39.96 44.18 -21.98
C PRO A 605 -40.93 45.23 -22.56
N LEU A 606 -41.48 44.92 -23.74
CA LEU A 606 -42.66 45.58 -24.31
C LEU A 606 -43.81 44.56 -24.48
N ASP A 607 -45.01 45.11 -24.71
CA ASP A 607 -46.28 44.54 -24.25
C ASP A 607 -47.04 43.67 -25.29
N ALA A 608 -48.10 43.02 -24.79
CA ALA A 608 -49.36 42.66 -25.46
C ALA A 608 -49.59 41.24 -26.06
N SER A 609 -50.63 40.60 -25.50
CA SER A 609 -51.70 39.84 -26.18
C SER A 609 -51.42 38.45 -26.81
N ALA A 610 -51.83 37.37 -26.11
CA ALA A 610 -53.15 36.74 -26.34
C ALA A 610 -53.45 35.54 -25.38
N ARG A 611 -54.73 35.34 -25.06
CA ARG A 611 -55.35 34.15 -24.42
C ARG A 611 -56.18 33.38 -25.49
N PRO A 612 -56.72 32.14 -25.28
CA PRO A 612 -57.17 31.58 -23.99
C PRO A 612 -56.97 30.07 -23.71
N ASP A 613 -57.20 29.73 -22.43
CA ASP A 613 -57.86 28.55 -21.83
C ASP A 613 -57.92 27.17 -22.55
N ALA A 614 -57.51 26.11 -21.84
CA ALA A 614 -58.41 24.99 -21.49
C ALA A 614 -57.83 24.01 -20.43
N ALA A 615 -58.69 23.66 -19.46
CA ALA A 615 -58.80 22.45 -18.62
C ALA A 615 -57.62 21.45 -18.42
N ALA A 616 -57.25 21.28 -17.15
CA ALA A 616 -56.92 20.02 -16.49
C ALA A 616 -57.89 19.86 -15.28
N PRO A 617 -57.90 18.77 -14.45
CA PRO A 617 -57.05 17.57 -14.44
C PRO A 617 -57.83 16.22 -14.29
N ALA A 618 -57.11 15.09 -14.26
CA ALA A 618 -57.51 13.86 -13.56
C ALA A 618 -56.29 12.95 -13.28
N ASP A 619 -56.33 12.20 -12.17
CA ASP A 619 -55.30 11.27 -11.71
C ASP A 619 -55.15 10.00 -12.56
N ALA A 620 -53.98 9.34 -12.52
CA ALA A 620 -53.86 8.00 -11.89
C ALA A 620 -52.42 7.46 -11.84
N ALA A 621 -52.13 6.72 -10.77
CA ALA A 621 -50.86 6.07 -10.45
C ALA A 621 -50.54 4.82 -11.31
N ALA A 622 -49.32 4.30 -11.11
CA ALA A 622 -48.92 2.88 -11.02
C ALA A 622 -47.67 2.50 -11.84
N SER A 623 -46.62 2.09 -11.11
CA SER A 623 -45.37 1.55 -11.67
C SER A 623 -45.56 0.16 -12.29
N VAL A 624 -44.98 -0.08 -13.47
CA VAL A 624 -44.63 -1.42 -13.95
C VAL A 624 -43.26 -1.40 -14.64
N ASP A 625 -42.34 -2.20 -14.12
CA ASP A 625 -41.15 -2.73 -14.79
C ASP A 625 -41.39 -4.26 -14.84
N PRO A 626 -41.25 -4.93 -15.99
CA PRO A 626 -39.97 -5.60 -16.21
C PRO A 626 -39.51 -5.70 -17.69
N ALA A 627 -38.27 -6.16 -17.86
CA ALA A 627 -37.60 -6.39 -19.15
C ALA A 627 -37.89 -7.80 -19.77
N PRO A 628 -37.06 -8.37 -20.67
CA PRO A 628 -37.45 -8.61 -22.06
C PRO A 628 -37.70 -10.09 -22.41
N PRO A 629 -38.30 -10.39 -23.59
CA PRO A 629 -38.44 -11.76 -24.09
C PRO A 629 -37.10 -12.36 -24.53
N ALA A 630 -36.92 -13.67 -24.26
CA ALA A 630 -35.84 -14.47 -24.82
C ALA A 630 -36.27 -15.95 -24.89
N ASP A 631 -36.45 -16.46 -26.12
CA ASP A 631 -36.48 -17.87 -26.55
C ASP A 631 -36.96 -17.90 -28.02
N ALA A 632 -36.63 -18.88 -28.87
CA ALA A 632 -35.59 -19.92 -28.83
C ALA A 632 -35.35 -20.44 -30.26
N ALA A 633 -34.18 -21.05 -30.51
CA ALA A 633 -34.02 -22.05 -31.58
C ALA A 633 -32.77 -22.90 -31.34
N SER A 634 -32.93 -24.20 -31.11
CA SER A 634 -31.84 -25.17 -31.10
C SER A 634 -32.27 -26.40 -31.89
N ALA A 635 -31.54 -26.72 -32.95
CA ALA A 635 -31.71 -27.92 -33.75
C ALA A 635 -30.32 -28.44 -34.14
N GLY A 636 -30.00 -29.67 -33.74
CA GLY A 636 -28.72 -30.31 -34.06
C GLY A 636 -28.79 -31.11 -35.35
N SER A 637 -27.62 -31.42 -35.93
CA SER A 637 -27.48 -32.49 -36.91
C SER A 637 -26.13 -33.21 -36.77
N ALA A 638 -26.05 -34.40 -37.36
CA ALA A 638 -25.07 -35.43 -37.03
C ALA A 638 -23.64 -35.16 -37.56
N ALA A 639 -22.67 -35.84 -36.96
CA ALA A 639 -21.35 -36.04 -37.53
C ALA A 639 -21.39 -37.06 -38.69
N PRO A 640 -20.41 -37.01 -39.60
CA PRO A 640 -19.84 -38.23 -40.17
C PRO A 640 -18.34 -38.38 -39.87
N ALA A 641 -17.82 -39.58 -40.15
CA ALA A 641 -16.50 -40.02 -39.70
C ALA A 641 -15.37 -39.78 -40.72
N ARG A 642 -14.14 -40.02 -40.26
CA ARG A 642 -12.91 -40.12 -41.08
C ARG A 642 -13.11 -40.99 -42.33
N THR A 643 -12.56 -40.54 -43.46
CA THR A 643 -11.86 -41.43 -44.39
C THR A 643 -10.48 -40.83 -44.70
N ALA A 644 -9.52 -41.67 -45.07
CA ALA A 644 -8.16 -41.25 -45.42
C ALA A 644 -7.75 -41.89 -46.75
N ARG A 645 -7.08 -41.13 -47.63
CA ARG A 645 -6.38 -41.66 -48.81
C ARG A 645 -5.09 -40.88 -49.10
N PRO A 646 -4.12 -41.45 -49.85
CA PRO A 646 -2.72 -41.01 -49.80
C PRO A 646 -2.15 -40.49 -51.15
N GLY A 647 -0.99 -39.82 -51.07
CA GLY A 647 -0.11 -39.53 -52.22
C GLY A 647 -0.48 -38.29 -53.04
N PRO A 648 0.41 -37.79 -53.94
CA PRO A 648 1.46 -38.56 -54.62
C PRO A 648 2.91 -38.04 -54.39
N ALA A 649 3.81 -38.37 -55.33
CA ALA A 649 5.25 -38.51 -55.14
C ALA A 649 6.13 -37.25 -55.29
N ARG A 650 7.38 -37.44 -54.83
CA ARG A 650 8.62 -36.67 -55.09
C ARG A 650 8.71 -35.92 -56.43
N VAL A 651 9.40 -34.78 -56.39
CA VAL A 651 10.39 -34.37 -57.42
C VAL A 651 11.73 -34.15 -56.71
N ILE A 652 12.84 -34.47 -57.39
CA ILE A 652 14.22 -34.30 -56.88
C ILE A 652 14.95 -33.32 -57.80
N GLY A 653 15.67 -32.35 -57.22
CA GLY A 653 16.54 -31.39 -57.92
C GLY A 653 17.98 -31.44 -57.37
N PRO A 654 19.01 -31.10 -58.17
CA PRO A 654 20.39 -31.53 -57.91
C PRO A 654 21.21 -30.61 -56.97
N ALA A 655 22.32 -31.17 -56.48
CA ALA A 655 23.23 -30.54 -55.52
C ALA A 655 24.27 -29.58 -56.13
N ARG A 656 24.92 -28.77 -55.28
CA ARG A 656 26.20 -28.08 -55.56
C ARG A 656 27.16 -28.23 -54.37
N VAL A 657 28.46 -28.29 -54.69
CA VAL A 657 29.55 -28.89 -53.89
C VAL A 657 30.87 -28.20 -54.26
N THR A 658 31.82 -27.85 -53.40
CA THR A 658 31.85 -27.59 -51.92
C THR A 658 33.12 -26.78 -51.62
N VAL A 659 33.11 -25.93 -50.58
CA VAL A 659 34.35 -25.43 -49.94
C VAL A 659 34.21 -25.53 -48.41
N PRO A 660 35.13 -26.19 -47.68
CA PRO A 660 35.07 -26.33 -46.23
C PRO A 660 36.23 -25.66 -45.47
N THR A 661 35.95 -24.94 -44.37
CA THR A 661 36.83 -24.75 -43.17
C THR A 661 36.13 -23.84 -42.14
N PRO A 662 36.49 -23.88 -40.84
CA PRO A 662 36.94 -25.01 -40.03
C PRO A 662 35.92 -25.34 -38.91
N ARG A 663 36.06 -26.50 -38.26
CA ARG A 663 35.16 -26.91 -37.15
C ARG A 663 35.59 -26.31 -35.81
N ALA A 664 34.68 -25.58 -35.15
CA ALA A 664 34.63 -25.59 -33.69
C ALA A 664 33.84 -26.82 -33.23
N PHE A 665 34.32 -27.53 -32.20
CA PHE A 665 33.59 -28.64 -31.59
C PHE A 665 32.51 -28.09 -30.65
N VAL A 666 31.24 -28.31 -31.00
CA VAL A 666 30.07 -28.05 -30.15
C VAL A 666 29.17 -29.28 -30.20
N ASP A 667 28.63 -29.70 -29.06
CA ASP A 667 27.88 -30.95 -28.92
C ASP A 667 26.63 -31.02 -29.81
N ALA A 668 26.73 -31.81 -30.89
CA ALA A 668 25.63 -32.06 -31.83
C ALA A 668 24.45 -32.85 -31.21
N ASN A 669 24.53 -33.18 -29.92
CA ASN A 669 23.48 -33.84 -29.14
C ASN A 669 22.67 -32.87 -28.24
N ALA A 670 22.91 -31.56 -28.34
CA ALA A 670 22.08 -30.53 -27.74
C ALA A 670 20.67 -30.55 -28.37
N ARG A 671 19.78 -31.39 -27.82
CA ARG A 671 18.41 -31.59 -28.30
C ARG A 671 17.67 -30.25 -28.36
N ARG A 672 17.48 -29.74 -29.58
CA ARG A 672 16.83 -28.44 -29.88
C ARG A 672 15.54 -28.34 -29.05
N PRO A 673 15.40 -27.36 -28.14
CA PRO A 673 14.32 -27.35 -27.17
C PRO A 673 12.98 -27.25 -27.89
N VAL A 674 12.10 -28.23 -27.65
CA VAL A 674 10.76 -28.28 -28.26
C VAL A 674 9.96 -27.09 -27.74
N ARG A 675 9.67 -26.13 -28.62
CA ARG A 675 8.83 -24.96 -28.30
C ARG A 675 7.48 -25.46 -27.78
N SER A 676 7.18 -25.17 -26.52
CA SER A 676 5.97 -25.67 -25.87
C SER A 676 4.75 -24.92 -26.38
N THR A 677 3.77 -25.64 -26.94
CA THR A 677 2.47 -25.09 -27.38
C THR A 677 1.55 -24.65 -26.24
N SER A 678 2.09 -24.47 -25.02
CA SER A 678 1.38 -23.87 -23.89
C SER A 678 1.49 -22.35 -23.96
N PRO A 679 0.45 -21.60 -23.55
CA PRO A 679 0.53 -20.14 -23.46
C PRO A 679 1.69 -19.72 -22.54
N TRP A 680 2.55 -18.84 -23.03
CA TRP A 680 3.85 -18.53 -22.44
C TRP A 680 3.71 -17.98 -21.00
N LEU A 681 2.84 -16.98 -20.81
CA LEU A 681 2.66 -16.26 -19.56
C LEU A 681 2.20 -17.18 -18.41
N PRO A 682 1.16 -18.03 -18.57
CA PRO A 682 0.84 -19.06 -17.59
C PRO A 682 2.00 -20.04 -17.30
N ALA A 683 2.91 -20.32 -18.24
CA ALA A 683 4.09 -21.15 -17.97
C ALA A 683 5.17 -20.38 -17.19
N ALA A 684 5.52 -19.18 -17.64
CA ALA A 684 6.41 -18.21 -16.99
C ALA A 684 6.04 -17.96 -15.52
N LEU A 685 4.79 -17.58 -15.25
CA LEU A 685 4.31 -17.34 -13.90
C LEU A 685 4.31 -18.62 -13.03
N ARG A 686 4.12 -19.80 -13.62
CA ARG A 686 4.26 -21.10 -12.91
C ARG A 686 5.71 -21.51 -12.65
N ARG A 687 6.68 -20.98 -13.40
CA ARG A 687 8.12 -21.06 -13.09
C ARG A 687 8.42 -20.13 -11.91
N LEU A 688 8.13 -18.84 -12.06
CA LEU A 688 8.38 -17.82 -11.05
C LEU A 688 7.77 -18.15 -9.68
N VAL A 689 6.53 -18.67 -9.59
CA VAL A 689 5.92 -19.07 -8.29
C VAL A 689 6.69 -20.15 -7.51
N ARG A 690 7.58 -20.90 -8.17
CA ARG A 690 8.47 -21.88 -7.52
C ARG A 690 9.73 -21.21 -6.96
N GLU A 691 10.27 -20.26 -7.72
CA GLU A 691 11.50 -19.51 -7.43
C GLU A 691 11.22 -18.36 -6.45
N ASP A 692 10.46 -17.35 -6.89
CA ASP A 692 9.96 -16.24 -6.07
C ASP A 692 8.42 -16.09 -6.19
N PRO A 693 7.64 -16.62 -5.23
CA PRO A 693 6.20 -16.46 -5.22
C PRO A 693 5.73 -15.04 -4.87
N GLU A 694 6.54 -14.22 -4.20
CA GLU A 694 6.16 -12.87 -3.78
C GLU A 694 6.23 -11.91 -4.98
N THR A 695 7.34 -11.94 -5.74
CA THR A 695 7.46 -11.23 -7.04
C THR A 695 6.39 -11.69 -8.03
N ALA A 696 6.10 -12.99 -8.13
CA ALA A 696 5.00 -13.48 -8.97
C ALA A 696 3.62 -12.93 -8.55
N GLY A 697 3.40 -12.75 -7.25
CA GLY A 697 2.16 -12.15 -6.74
C GLY A 697 2.08 -10.65 -7.00
N ARG A 698 3.21 -9.93 -6.90
CA ARG A 698 3.29 -8.50 -7.24
C ARG A 698 3.04 -8.24 -8.73
N ILE A 699 3.58 -9.09 -9.62
CA ILE A 699 3.26 -9.08 -11.05
C ILE A 699 1.76 -9.32 -11.27
N LEU A 700 1.18 -10.35 -10.66
CA LEU A 700 -0.26 -10.63 -10.76
C LEU A 700 -1.17 -9.50 -10.24
N VAL A 701 -0.69 -8.68 -9.30
CA VAL A 701 -1.40 -7.50 -8.79
C VAL A 701 -1.28 -6.32 -9.77
N GLY A 702 -0.11 -6.07 -10.36
CA GLY A 702 0.03 -5.06 -11.42
C GLY A 702 -0.73 -5.40 -12.72
N MET A 703 -0.94 -6.69 -12.99
CA MET A 703 -1.74 -7.18 -14.12
C MET A 703 -3.27 -7.06 -13.94
N LEU A 704 -3.78 -6.63 -12.78
CA LEU A 704 -5.22 -6.58 -12.51
C LEU A 704 -6.05 -5.73 -13.51
N PRO A 705 -5.55 -4.62 -14.09
CA PRO A 705 -6.28 -3.87 -15.13
C PRO A 705 -6.62 -4.72 -16.37
N ALA A 706 -5.79 -5.70 -16.72
CA ALA A 706 -6.00 -6.59 -17.86
C ALA A 706 -7.07 -7.67 -17.65
N HIS A 707 -7.61 -7.82 -16.43
CA HIS A 707 -8.60 -8.86 -16.12
C HIS A 707 -9.88 -8.73 -16.98
N GLY A 708 -10.27 -7.52 -17.36
CA GLY A 708 -11.46 -7.31 -18.20
C GLY A 708 -11.32 -7.75 -19.66
N LEU A 709 -10.10 -7.87 -20.21
CA LEU A 709 -9.90 -8.52 -21.52
C LEU A 709 -10.28 -10.01 -21.48
N VAL A 710 -10.19 -10.60 -20.29
CA VAL A 710 -10.30 -12.04 -20.05
C VAL A 710 -11.66 -12.44 -19.47
N THR A 711 -12.34 -11.50 -18.79
CA THR A 711 -13.59 -11.75 -18.06
C THR A 711 -14.73 -10.91 -18.62
N GLN A 712 -15.58 -11.54 -19.42
CA GLN A 712 -16.79 -10.95 -20.04
C GLN A 712 -17.92 -10.59 -19.04
N ARG A 713 -17.79 -10.95 -17.76
CA ARG A 713 -18.87 -10.83 -16.76
C ARG A 713 -18.54 -9.74 -15.73
N PRO A 714 -19.48 -8.83 -15.41
CA PRO A 714 -19.29 -7.85 -14.34
C PRO A 714 -18.88 -8.52 -13.02
N LEU A 715 -17.79 -8.03 -12.43
CA LEU A 715 -17.14 -8.65 -11.28
C LEU A 715 -16.52 -7.60 -10.36
N ALA A 716 -16.99 -7.55 -9.11
CA ALA A 716 -16.46 -6.64 -8.08
C ALA A 716 -15.82 -7.45 -6.95
N TYR A 717 -14.54 -7.25 -6.66
CA TYR A 717 -13.83 -8.01 -5.61
C TYR A 717 -12.75 -7.19 -4.93
N ASP A 718 -12.35 -7.66 -3.74
CA ASP A 718 -11.32 -7.03 -2.91
C ASP A 718 -10.16 -8.01 -2.67
N LEU A 719 -8.94 -7.51 -2.82
CA LEU A 719 -7.70 -8.18 -2.43
C LEU A 719 -7.11 -7.47 -1.22
N VAL A 720 -7.21 -8.09 -0.05
CA VAL A 720 -6.55 -7.62 1.18
C VAL A 720 -5.15 -8.22 1.22
N LEU A 721 -4.15 -7.38 0.91
CA LEU A 721 -2.74 -7.74 0.78
C LEU A 721 -1.99 -7.31 2.04
N ALA A 722 -1.34 -8.26 2.71
CA ALA A 722 -0.72 -8.04 4.02
C ALA A 722 0.32 -6.90 4.05
N ASP A 723 0.98 -6.62 2.91
CA ASP A 723 2.03 -5.60 2.73
C ASP A 723 1.60 -4.40 1.87
N ARG A 724 0.34 -4.34 1.38
CA ARG A 724 -0.15 -3.25 0.51
C ARG A 724 -1.61 -2.80 0.77
N GLY A 725 -2.18 -3.12 1.94
CA GLY A 725 -3.54 -2.70 2.30
C GLY A 725 -4.62 -3.42 1.48
N THR A 726 -5.73 -2.74 1.15
CA THR A 726 -6.77 -3.34 0.29
C THR A 726 -6.69 -2.78 -1.14
N VAL A 727 -6.77 -3.67 -2.12
CA VAL A 727 -6.98 -3.32 -3.53
C VAL A 727 -8.38 -3.76 -3.94
N ALA A 728 -9.26 -2.79 -4.19
CA ALA A 728 -10.54 -3.01 -4.82
C ALA A 728 -10.36 -3.12 -6.34
N VAL A 729 -11.07 -4.07 -6.96
CA VAL A 729 -11.08 -4.25 -8.41
C VAL A 729 -12.51 -4.45 -8.89
N ASP A 730 -12.92 -3.63 -9.86
CA ASP A 730 -14.23 -3.69 -10.49
C ASP A 730 -14.07 -3.84 -12.01
N VAL A 731 -14.51 -4.99 -12.53
CA VAL A 731 -14.58 -5.29 -13.97
C VAL A 731 -15.99 -4.96 -14.45
N ARG A 732 -16.12 -4.09 -15.46
CA ARG A 732 -17.41 -3.71 -16.07
C ARG A 732 -17.67 -4.54 -17.35
N SER A 733 -18.92 -4.54 -17.81
CA SER A 733 -19.43 -5.35 -18.95
C SER A 733 -18.70 -5.18 -20.29
N TYR A 734 -17.85 -4.15 -20.43
CA TYR A 734 -17.15 -3.76 -21.66
C TYR A 734 -15.62 -3.92 -21.53
N GLY A 735 -15.16 -4.89 -20.73
CA GLY A 735 -13.74 -5.20 -20.55
C GLY A 735 -12.89 -4.14 -19.84
N ARG A 736 -13.45 -2.96 -19.52
CA ARG A 736 -12.78 -1.94 -18.71
C ARG A 736 -12.75 -2.37 -17.25
N THR A 737 -11.55 -2.50 -16.69
CA THR A 737 -11.31 -2.77 -15.26
C THR A 737 -10.87 -1.49 -14.57
N THR A 738 -11.40 -1.20 -13.39
CA THR A 738 -10.86 -0.16 -12.50
C THR A 738 -10.27 -0.81 -11.26
N VAL A 739 -8.99 -0.53 -11.00
CA VAL A 739 -8.25 -0.95 -9.81
C VAL A 739 -8.05 0.27 -8.92
N ARG A 740 -8.32 0.14 -7.61
CA ARG A 740 -8.19 1.23 -6.62
C ARG A 740 -7.59 0.69 -5.33
N ALA A 741 -6.62 1.41 -4.76
CA ALA A 741 -6.25 1.20 -3.37
C ALA A 741 -7.37 1.71 -2.45
N LEU A 742 -7.55 1.07 -1.30
CA LEU A 742 -8.46 1.44 -0.22
C LEU A 742 -7.83 1.09 1.13
N ASP A 743 -8.05 1.94 2.12
CA ASP A 743 -7.55 1.76 3.49
C ASP A 743 -8.20 0.55 4.19
N GLY A 744 -9.47 0.28 3.82
CA GLY A 744 -10.24 -0.85 4.32
C GLY A 744 -11.07 -1.55 3.23
N PRO A 745 -11.42 -2.82 3.42
CA PRO A 745 -12.16 -3.58 2.43
C PRO A 745 -13.68 -3.34 2.47
N ARG A 746 -14.28 -3.22 1.29
CA ARG A 746 -15.67 -2.81 1.04
C ARG A 746 -16.67 -3.77 1.65
N GLU A 747 -17.83 -3.26 2.03
CA GLU A 747 -18.96 -4.05 2.56
C GLU A 747 -19.23 -5.32 1.75
N SER A 748 -19.46 -6.45 2.43
CA SER A 748 -19.68 -7.76 1.80
C SER A 748 -20.90 -7.84 0.85
N ARG A 749 -21.75 -6.80 0.81
CA ARG A 749 -22.86 -6.65 -0.14
C ARG A 749 -22.44 -6.00 -1.47
N ARG A 750 -21.32 -5.25 -1.49
CA ARG A 750 -20.78 -4.55 -2.68
C ARG A 750 -19.72 -5.35 -3.43
N VAL A 751 -19.32 -6.53 -2.93
CA VAL A 751 -18.28 -7.37 -3.52
C VAL A 751 -18.69 -8.83 -3.61
N ASP A 752 -18.40 -9.44 -4.75
CA ASP A 752 -18.66 -10.85 -5.08
C ASP A 752 -17.85 -11.82 -4.23
N PHE A 753 -16.60 -11.46 -3.97
CA PHE A 753 -15.69 -12.18 -3.11
C PHE A 753 -14.58 -11.26 -2.58
N ARG A 754 -13.95 -11.68 -1.49
CA ARG A 754 -12.77 -11.05 -0.90
C ARG A 754 -11.68 -12.10 -0.72
N VAL A 755 -10.46 -11.78 -1.10
CA VAL A 755 -9.27 -12.60 -0.88
C VAL A 755 -8.36 -11.89 0.11
N ALA A 756 -8.00 -12.54 1.22
CA ALA A 756 -6.96 -12.06 2.13
C ALA A 756 -5.73 -12.98 2.08
N ALA A 757 -4.56 -12.44 1.73
CA ALA A 757 -3.30 -13.17 1.52
C ALA A 757 -2.08 -12.21 1.52
N SER A 758 -0.85 -12.74 1.55
CA SER A 758 0.33 -12.01 1.02
C SER A 758 0.40 -12.15 -0.50
N HIS A 759 1.33 -11.48 -1.19
CA HIS A 759 1.50 -11.67 -2.63
C HIS A 759 1.86 -13.14 -2.96
N ALA A 760 2.74 -13.80 -2.19
CA ALA A 760 3.03 -15.23 -2.33
C ALA A 760 1.83 -16.14 -2.04
N GLY A 761 0.93 -15.73 -1.15
CA GLY A 761 -0.35 -16.42 -0.93
C GLY A 761 -1.29 -16.28 -2.13
N PHE A 762 -1.36 -15.08 -2.71
CA PHE A 762 -2.19 -14.76 -3.87
C PHE A 762 -1.69 -15.44 -5.16
N ALA A 763 -0.38 -15.41 -5.43
CA ALA A 763 0.22 -16.08 -6.58
C ALA A 763 -0.05 -17.59 -6.53
N ARG A 764 0.15 -18.21 -5.35
CA ARG A 764 -0.12 -19.64 -5.14
C ARG A 764 -1.61 -19.99 -5.22
N LEU A 765 -2.51 -19.06 -4.83
CA LEU A 765 -3.97 -19.19 -4.97
C LEU A 765 -4.42 -19.24 -6.44
N LEU A 766 -3.83 -18.44 -7.33
CA LEU A 766 -4.22 -18.41 -8.74
C LEU A 766 -3.54 -19.53 -9.55
N LEU A 767 -2.23 -19.70 -9.40
CA LEU A 767 -1.40 -20.53 -10.29
C LEU A 767 -1.28 -22.01 -9.87
N THR A 768 -1.61 -22.39 -8.62
CA THR A 768 -1.50 -23.78 -8.15
C THR A 768 -2.85 -24.46 -7.88
N ARG A 769 -2.91 -25.78 -8.12
CA ARG A 769 -4.13 -26.61 -7.89
C ARG A 769 -4.21 -27.23 -6.48
N ARG A 770 -3.09 -27.36 -5.76
CA ARG A 770 -2.98 -28.03 -4.44
C ARG A 770 -2.69 -27.00 -3.34
N GLY A 771 -3.31 -27.14 -2.15
CA GLY A 771 -2.92 -26.40 -0.94
C GLY A 771 -3.79 -25.21 -0.49
N LEU A 772 -4.96 -24.99 -1.12
CA LEU A 772 -5.77 -23.77 -0.96
C LEU A 772 -6.20 -23.38 0.46
N ARG A 773 -6.24 -24.32 1.42
CA ARG A 773 -6.87 -24.09 2.74
C ARG A 773 -6.00 -23.34 3.77
N ARG A 774 -4.68 -23.14 3.55
CA ARG A 774 -3.77 -22.57 4.56
C ARG A 774 -3.09 -21.23 4.22
N ARG A 775 -3.07 -20.78 2.96
CA ARG A 775 -2.28 -19.58 2.54
C ARG A 775 -3.07 -18.38 2.02
N ALA A 776 -4.38 -18.53 1.79
CA ALA A 776 -5.26 -17.43 1.40
C ALA A 776 -6.67 -17.67 1.95
N ARG A 777 -7.28 -16.65 2.58
CA ARG A 777 -8.65 -16.72 3.07
C ARG A 777 -9.59 -16.09 2.04
N VAL A 778 -10.39 -16.92 1.38
CA VAL A 778 -11.43 -16.47 0.43
C VAL A 778 -12.79 -16.45 1.12
N ARG A 779 -13.44 -15.28 1.14
CA ARG A 779 -14.85 -15.09 1.51
C ARG A 779 -15.67 -14.76 0.26
N GLY A 780 -16.97 -15.11 0.24
CA GLY A 780 -17.85 -14.90 -0.92
C GLY A 780 -17.76 -15.99 -2.01
N SER A 781 -18.14 -15.64 -3.24
CA SER A 781 -18.43 -16.59 -4.31
C SER A 781 -17.20 -17.27 -4.91
N ARG A 782 -16.96 -18.52 -4.48
CA ARG A 782 -15.94 -19.41 -5.08
C ARG A 782 -16.20 -19.76 -6.56
N ARG A 783 -17.41 -19.53 -7.09
CA ARG A 783 -17.70 -19.64 -8.52
C ARG A 783 -17.09 -18.44 -9.26
N ARG A 784 -17.35 -17.21 -8.79
CA ARG A 784 -16.80 -15.98 -9.38
C ARG A 784 -15.27 -15.85 -9.25
N LEU A 785 -14.67 -16.41 -8.20
CA LEU A 785 -13.19 -16.55 -8.11
C LEU A 785 -12.57 -17.36 -9.27
N ARG A 786 -13.34 -18.17 -10.02
CA ARG A 786 -12.83 -18.87 -11.20
C ARG A 786 -12.51 -17.90 -12.35
N GLU A 787 -13.19 -16.76 -12.44
CA GLU A 787 -12.93 -15.76 -13.47
C GLU A 787 -11.59 -15.06 -13.23
N LEU A 788 -11.29 -14.67 -11.98
CA LEU A 788 -9.95 -14.16 -11.59
C LEU A 788 -8.81 -15.16 -11.85
N ARG A 789 -9.11 -16.46 -11.93
CA ARG A 789 -8.13 -17.49 -12.31
C ARG A 789 -7.94 -17.65 -13.81
N ARG A 790 -8.72 -16.98 -14.66
CA ARG A 790 -8.48 -16.89 -16.11
C ARG A 790 -7.33 -15.93 -16.41
N LEU A 791 -7.20 -14.83 -15.66
CA LEU A 791 -6.10 -13.84 -15.79
C LEU A 791 -4.71 -14.51 -15.76
N SER A 792 -4.57 -15.61 -15.02
CA SER A 792 -3.33 -16.41 -14.92
C SER A 792 -3.31 -17.66 -15.81
N ARG A 793 -4.14 -17.71 -16.87
CA ARG A 793 -4.34 -18.89 -17.75
C ARG A 793 -4.53 -18.56 -19.23
N GLU A 794 -5.17 -17.45 -19.56
CA GLU A 794 -5.28 -17.03 -20.96
C GLU A 794 -3.91 -16.55 -21.50
N PRO A 795 -3.68 -16.64 -22.82
CA PRO A 795 -2.52 -16.03 -23.47
C PRO A 795 -2.69 -14.51 -23.55
N LEU A 796 -2.24 -13.79 -22.52
CA LEU A 796 -2.03 -12.34 -22.62
C LEU A 796 -0.59 -12.05 -23.07
N ALA A 797 -0.43 -11.16 -24.04
CA ALA A 797 0.83 -10.55 -24.42
C ALA A 797 1.12 -9.29 -23.57
N LEU A 798 2.37 -8.84 -23.53
CA LEU A 798 2.77 -7.55 -22.98
C LEU A 798 2.04 -6.39 -23.69
N ARG A 799 1.67 -6.55 -24.96
CA ARG A 799 0.81 -5.63 -25.71
C ARG A 799 -0.60 -5.47 -25.10
N ASP A 800 -1.16 -6.55 -24.55
CA ASP A 800 -2.48 -6.55 -23.90
C ASP A 800 -2.43 -5.91 -22.50
N LEU A 801 -1.29 -6.07 -21.81
CA LEU A 801 -1.02 -5.38 -20.56
C LEU A 801 -0.81 -3.87 -20.78
N ALA A 802 -0.09 -3.48 -21.84
CA ALA A 802 0.08 -2.09 -22.23
C ALA A 802 -1.24 -1.42 -22.62
N SER A 803 -2.06 -2.07 -23.45
CA SER A 803 -3.35 -1.51 -23.93
C SER A 803 -4.40 -1.32 -22.82
N THR A 804 -4.25 -2.02 -21.70
CA THR A 804 -5.14 -1.92 -20.52
C THR A 804 -4.63 -0.94 -19.45
N GLY A 805 -3.49 -0.27 -19.68
CA GLY A 805 -2.88 0.60 -18.69
C GLY A 805 -2.39 -0.14 -17.45
N ALA A 806 -1.98 -1.41 -17.59
CA ALA A 806 -1.39 -2.15 -16.48
C ALA A 806 -0.06 -1.49 -16.08
N THR A 807 0.02 -0.99 -14.84
CA THR A 807 1.23 -0.37 -14.30
C THR A 807 1.99 -1.38 -13.44
N LEU A 808 3.22 -1.69 -13.85
CA LEU A 808 4.16 -2.49 -13.07
C LEU A 808 5.26 -1.57 -12.50
N GLU A 809 5.77 -1.95 -11.33
CA GLU A 809 7.05 -1.43 -10.83
C GLU A 809 8.16 -1.82 -11.83
N PRO A 810 9.14 -0.96 -12.15
CA PRO A 810 10.06 -1.22 -13.27
C PRO A 810 10.79 -2.56 -13.21
N ALA A 811 11.29 -2.95 -12.04
CA ALA A 811 11.88 -4.27 -11.82
C ALA A 811 10.91 -5.41 -12.14
N LEU A 812 9.61 -5.27 -11.86
CA LEU A 812 8.58 -6.29 -12.16
C LEU A 812 8.25 -6.36 -13.66
N ALA A 813 8.28 -5.23 -14.37
CA ALA A 813 8.11 -5.19 -15.82
C ALA A 813 9.31 -5.85 -16.54
N LEU A 814 10.53 -5.52 -16.12
CA LEU A 814 11.74 -6.17 -16.60
C LEU A 814 11.78 -7.66 -16.25
N TRP A 815 11.28 -8.07 -15.06
CA TRP A 815 11.12 -9.49 -14.72
C TRP A 815 10.13 -10.20 -15.65
N LEU A 816 9.02 -9.55 -16.02
CA LEU A 816 8.05 -10.14 -16.94
C LEU A 816 8.63 -10.31 -18.36
N ALA A 817 9.43 -9.33 -18.83
CA ALA A 817 10.19 -9.45 -20.07
C ALA A 817 11.28 -10.55 -20.00
N ALA A 818 12.03 -10.63 -18.89
CA ALA A 818 13.01 -11.70 -18.65
C ALA A 818 12.39 -13.10 -18.69
N LEU A 819 11.14 -13.25 -18.25
CA LEU A 819 10.39 -14.50 -18.34
C LEU A 819 9.81 -14.78 -19.74
N ALA A 820 9.67 -13.77 -20.59
CA ALA A 820 9.21 -13.88 -21.98
C ALA A 820 10.34 -14.22 -22.96
N ILE A 821 11.61 -14.03 -22.59
CA ILE A 821 12.77 -14.39 -23.42
C ILE A 821 13.18 -15.85 -23.14
N GLN A 822 13.42 -16.66 -24.17
CA GLN A 822 14.02 -17.98 -23.98
C GLN A 822 15.55 -17.88 -23.89
N PRO A 823 16.23 -18.61 -22.99
CA PRO A 823 17.69 -18.61 -22.92
C PRO A 823 18.36 -19.07 -24.23
N ALA A 824 17.69 -19.91 -25.01
CA ALA A 824 18.20 -20.37 -26.31
C ALA A 824 18.24 -19.27 -27.38
N ASP A 825 17.46 -18.18 -27.22
CA ASP A 825 17.45 -17.06 -28.15
C ASP A 825 18.50 -15.98 -27.76
N THR A 826 19.10 -16.05 -26.56
CA THR A 826 20.16 -15.12 -26.10
C THR A 826 21.58 -15.63 -26.36
N VAL A 827 21.74 -16.74 -27.09
CA VAL A 827 23.06 -17.29 -27.44
C VAL A 827 23.84 -16.30 -28.32
N GLY A 828 25.10 -16.05 -27.99
CA GLY A 828 25.96 -15.04 -28.61
C GLY A 828 25.71 -13.59 -28.16
N HIS A 829 24.78 -13.35 -27.22
CA HIS A 829 24.40 -12.01 -26.79
C HIS A 829 24.67 -11.76 -25.29
N ARG A 830 25.46 -10.72 -24.99
CA ARG A 830 25.70 -10.21 -23.63
C ARG A 830 25.58 -8.69 -23.60
N PHE A 831 24.64 -8.18 -22.81
CA PHE A 831 24.44 -6.75 -22.58
C PHE A 831 23.54 -6.52 -21.35
N THR A 832 23.51 -5.29 -20.83
CA THR A 832 22.51 -4.89 -19.84
C THR A 832 21.68 -3.70 -20.33
N ILE A 833 20.37 -3.78 -20.17
CA ILE A 833 19.43 -2.65 -20.33
C ILE A 833 19.08 -2.11 -18.95
N ALA A 834 19.22 -0.81 -18.72
CA ALA A 834 18.73 -0.15 -17.50
C ALA A 834 17.33 0.44 -17.71
N HIS A 835 16.59 0.65 -16.62
CA HIS A 835 15.44 1.54 -16.56
C HIS A 835 15.75 2.71 -15.63
N ALA A 836 15.35 3.93 -16.02
CA ALA A 836 15.40 5.12 -15.18
C ALA A 836 14.08 5.91 -15.29
N PRO A 837 13.53 6.44 -14.18
CA PRO A 837 12.25 7.15 -14.20
C PRO A 837 12.40 8.58 -14.77
N LEU A 838 11.39 9.02 -15.51
CA LEU A 838 11.24 10.43 -15.90
C LEU A 838 10.64 11.29 -14.76
N PRO A 839 11.04 12.57 -14.64
CA PRO A 839 12.15 13.22 -15.32
C PRO A 839 13.50 13.02 -14.60
N GLY A 840 14.52 12.54 -15.32
CA GLY A 840 15.93 12.65 -14.90
C GLY A 840 16.41 11.78 -13.72
N GLY A 841 15.63 10.83 -13.22
CA GLY A 841 16.05 10.01 -12.08
C GLY A 841 17.23 9.06 -12.39
N PRO A 842 17.93 8.55 -11.34
CA PRO A 842 18.90 7.48 -11.48
C PRO A 842 18.21 6.18 -11.90
N ALA A 843 18.97 5.25 -12.49
CA ALA A 843 18.43 3.94 -12.84
C ALA A 843 18.02 3.14 -11.58
N ASP A 844 16.86 2.47 -11.62
CA ASP A 844 16.26 1.77 -10.48
C ASP A 844 16.04 0.26 -10.71
N ALA A 845 16.23 -0.22 -11.94
CA ALA A 845 16.18 -1.63 -12.30
C ALA A 845 17.02 -1.91 -13.56
N TRP A 846 17.57 -3.13 -13.67
CA TRP A 846 18.42 -3.54 -14.80
C TRP A 846 18.07 -4.94 -15.28
N LEU A 847 17.90 -5.12 -16.60
CA LEU A 847 17.74 -6.41 -17.28
C LEU A 847 19.07 -6.81 -17.91
N ARG A 848 19.76 -7.79 -17.30
CA ARG A 848 21.03 -8.33 -17.80
C ARG A 848 20.78 -9.58 -18.63
N ILE A 849 21.23 -9.54 -19.88
CA ILE A 849 21.24 -10.65 -20.83
C ILE A 849 22.65 -11.27 -20.86
N GLN A 850 22.71 -12.59 -20.88
CA GLN A 850 23.95 -13.37 -20.92
C GLN A 850 23.82 -14.52 -21.93
N ASP A 851 24.96 -14.92 -22.48
CA ASP A 851 25.08 -15.90 -23.56
C ASP A 851 24.46 -17.25 -23.15
N GLY A 852 23.35 -17.63 -23.78
CA GLY A 852 22.61 -18.87 -23.53
C GLY A 852 21.95 -19.00 -22.15
N ALA A 853 22.15 -18.04 -21.25
CA ALA A 853 21.73 -18.11 -19.86
C ALA A 853 20.40 -17.38 -19.61
N PRO A 854 19.58 -17.82 -18.63
CA PRO A 854 18.31 -17.16 -18.33
C PRO A 854 18.50 -15.66 -17.98
N PRO A 855 17.80 -14.74 -18.66
CA PRO A 855 17.84 -13.32 -18.35
C PRO A 855 17.58 -13.02 -16.88
N SER A 856 18.45 -12.20 -16.28
CA SER A 856 18.45 -11.89 -14.85
C SER A 856 18.16 -10.42 -14.62
N VAL A 857 17.26 -10.10 -13.68
CA VAL A 857 16.92 -8.72 -13.33
C VAL A 857 17.55 -8.34 -11.99
N LEU A 858 18.25 -7.21 -11.98
CA LEU A 858 18.97 -6.67 -10.83
C LEU A 858 18.26 -5.41 -10.29
N ARG A 859 18.39 -5.17 -8.98
CA ARG A 859 17.96 -3.93 -8.28
C ARG A 859 19.15 -3.05 -7.86
N THR A 860 20.35 -3.45 -8.24
CA THR A 860 21.60 -2.71 -8.04
C THR A 860 22.29 -2.57 -9.40
N PRO A 861 23.05 -1.49 -9.63
CA PRO A 861 23.78 -1.32 -10.88
C PRO A 861 24.78 -2.46 -11.08
N PRO A 862 24.86 -3.04 -12.28
CA PRO A 862 25.94 -3.96 -12.61
C PRO A 862 27.28 -3.20 -12.70
N GLY A 863 28.39 -3.89 -12.46
CA GLY A 863 29.72 -3.41 -12.84
C GLY A 863 30.03 -3.57 -14.34
N GLU A 864 29.06 -4.06 -15.13
CA GLU A 864 29.15 -4.19 -16.60
C GLU A 864 28.51 -2.95 -17.26
N PRO A 865 29.03 -2.46 -18.40
CA PRO A 865 28.46 -1.31 -19.08
C PRO A 865 27.01 -1.54 -19.50
N VAL A 866 26.18 -0.52 -19.31
CA VAL A 866 24.78 -0.50 -19.75
C VAL A 866 24.75 -0.12 -21.23
N ALA A 867 24.17 -0.97 -22.07
CA ALA A 867 24.11 -0.77 -23.52
C ALA A 867 22.96 0.17 -23.94
N ALA A 868 21.87 0.16 -23.18
CA ALA A 868 20.73 1.06 -23.37
C ALA A 868 20.05 1.38 -22.03
N THR A 869 19.59 2.61 -21.85
CA THR A 869 18.78 3.05 -20.70
C THR A 869 17.40 3.48 -21.18
N LEU A 870 16.37 2.76 -20.74
CA LEU A 870 14.97 3.10 -20.96
C LEU A 870 14.59 4.20 -19.96
N ARG A 871 14.53 5.45 -20.43
CA ARG A 871 13.96 6.55 -19.66
C ARG A 871 12.47 6.61 -19.90
N CYS A 872 11.67 6.13 -18.97
CA CYS A 872 10.22 6.16 -19.12
C CYS A 872 9.48 6.41 -17.80
N THR A 873 8.22 6.80 -17.91
CA THR A 873 7.28 6.72 -16.80
C THR A 873 6.80 5.27 -16.61
N ARG A 874 6.17 4.98 -15.46
CA ARG A 874 5.85 3.58 -15.07
C ARG A 874 4.82 2.91 -16.00
N GLY A 875 3.88 3.63 -16.60
CA GLY A 875 2.96 3.06 -17.61
C GLY A 875 3.59 2.92 -19.00
N ALA A 876 4.54 3.80 -19.36
CA ALA A 876 5.24 3.72 -20.64
C ALA A 876 6.16 2.49 -20.77
N LEU A 877 6.74 1.97 -19.68
CA LEU A 877 7.70 0.86 -19.73
C LEU A 877 7.13 -0.43 -20.36
N ILE A 878 5.89 -0.82 -20.04
CA ILE A 878 5.30 -2.02 -20.65
C ILE A 878 5.02 -1.80 -22.15
N ALA A 879 4.54 -0.61 -22.53
CA ALA A 879 4.35 -0.26 -23.93
C ALA A 879 5.69 -0.28 -24.71
N LEU A 880 6.76 0.26 -24.12
CA LEU A 880 8.11 0.17 -24.68
C LEU A 880 8.58 -1.28 -24.85
N LEU A 881 8.40 -2.15 -23.86
CA LEU A 881 8.82 -3.56 -23.95
C LEU A 881 7.96 -4.35 -24.96
N ALA A 882 6.70 -3.97 -25.15
CA ALA A 882 5.77 -4.55 -26.12
C ALA A 882 5.93 -4.03 -27.56
N GLY A 883 6.71 -2.97 -27.79
CA GLY A 883 6.81 -2.32 -29.10
C GLY A 883 5.55 -1.53 -29.50
N VAL A 884 4.88 -0.91 -28.52
CA VAL A 884 3.65 -0.12 -28.68
C VAL A 884 3.91 1.32 -28.23
N ALA A 885 3.22 2.29 -28.82
CA ALA A 885 3.25 3.67 -28.32
C ALA A 885 2.77 3.73 -26.85
N PRO A 886 3.41 4.54 -25.98
CA PRO A 886 2.90 4.77 -24.62
C PRO A 886 1.52 5.44 -24.66
N PRO A 887 0.67 5.22 -23.64
CA PRO A 887 -0.63 5.88 -23.58
C PRO A 887 -0.48 7.38 -23.34
N ALA A 888 -1.48 8.17 -23.74
CA ALA A 888 -1.44 9.63 -23.69
C ALA A 888 -1.08 10.15 -22.27
N GLY A 889 -0.07 11.03 -22.21
CA GLY A 889 0.49 11.59 -20.98
C GLY A 889 1.69 10.83 -20.41
N GLU A 890 1.95 9.58 -20.84
CA GLU A 890 3.12 8.81 -20.38
C GLU A 890 4.34 9.02 -21.31
N GLY A 891 5.48 9.38 -20.73
CA GLY A 891 6.69 9.76 -21.45
C GLY A 891 7.70 8.61 -21.64
N ALA A 892 8.41 8.60 -22.77
CA ALA A 892 9.41 7.60 -23.11
C ALA A 892 10.56 8.18 -23.96
N ALA A 893 11.79 7.82 -23.60
CA ALA A 893 13.03 8.05 -24.33
C ALA A 893 13.99 6.86 -24.14
N ILE A 894 14.99 6.73 -25.01
CA ILE A 894 15.99 5.65 -24.98
C ILE A 894 17.37 6.30 -25.13
N ASP A 895 18.21 6.18 -24.12
CA ASP A 895 19.62 6.58 -24.20
C ASP A 895 20.46 5.34 -24.58
N GLY A 896 21.42 5.46 -25.50
CA GLY A 896 22.27 4.34 -25.93
C GLY A 896 21.72 3.58 -27.15
N ASP A 897 22.02 2.28 -27.26
CA ASP A 897 21.71 1.51 -28.47
C ASP A 897 20.25 1.03 -28.53
N ALA A 898 19.47 1.64 -29.42
CA ALA A 898 18.08 1.26 -29.68
C ALA A 898 17.92 -0.13 -30.33
N ALA A 899 18.93 -0.65 -31.04
CA ALA A 899 18.87 -1.97 -31.67
C ALA A 899 18.82 -3.10 -30.61
N VAL A 900 19.44 -2.88 -29.44
CA VAL A 900 19.37 -3.78 -28.28
C VAL A 900 17.93 -3.93 -27.77
N LEU A 901 17.12 -2.85 -27.80
CA LEU A 901 15.71 -2.94 -27.44
C LEU A 901 14.88 -3.65 -28.50
N GLU A 902 15.13 -3.42 -29.80
CA GLU A 902 14.43 -4.16 -30.87
C GLU A 902 14.75 -5.65 -30.87
N LEU A 903 15.99 -6.04 -30.54
CA LEU A 903 16.38 -7.43 -30.35
C LEU A 903 15.56 -8.09 -29.21
N VAL A 904 15.45 -7.42 -28.06
CA VAL A 904 14.62 -7.89 -26.94
C VAL A 904 13.14 -7.95 -27.32
N ARG A 905 12.59 -6.93 -28.01
CA ARG A 905 11.23 -6.95 -28.57
C ARG A 905 11.05 -8.11 -29.56
N GLY A 906 12.09 -8.49 -30.30
CA GLY A 906 12.09 -9.65 -31.20
C GLY A 906 11.92 -10.98 -30.45
N TRP A 907 12.74 -11.23 -29.42
CA TRP A 907 12.66 -12.43 -28.58
C TRP A 907 11.33 -12.55 -27.83
N ILE A 908 10.82 -11.44 -27.31
CA ILE A 908 9.49 -11.36 -26.68
C ILE A 908 8.42 -11.79 -27.68
N ARG A 909 8.33 -11.12 -28.85
CA ARG A 909 7.35 -11.45 -29.90
C ARG A 909 7.42 -12.92 -30.34
N ALA A 910 8.62 -13.49 -30.44
CA ALA A 910 8.83 -14.90 -30.82
C ALA A 910 8.34 -15.93 -29.78
N THR A 911 8.24 -15.55 -28.49
CA THR A 911 7.67 -16.38 -27.42
C THR A 911 6.18 -16.11 -27.21
N GLU A 912 5.72 -14.87 -27.39
CA GLU A 912 4.30 -14.51 -27.31
C GLU A 912 3.49 -15.14 -28.45
N PHE A 913 4.04 -15.08 -29.67
CA PHE A 913 3.43 -15.56 -30.90
C PHE A 913 4.36 -16.58 -31.58
N PRO A 914 4.50 -17.80 -31.02
CA PRO A 914 5.31 -18.84 -31.62
C PRO A 914 4.72 -19.20 -32.99
N ALA A 915 5.52 -19.05 -34.06
CA ALA A 915 5.16 -19.54 -35.38
C ALA A 915 4.85 -21.05 -35.31
N GLY A 916 3.64 -21.41 -35.74
CA GLY A 916 3.04 -22.75 -35.61
C GLY A 916 3.43 -23.72 -36.72
#